data_AF-A0A665TPA2-F1
#
_entry.id   AF-A0A665TPA2-F1
#
_cell.length_a   1.000
_cell.length_b   1.000
_cell.length_c   1.000
_cell.angle_alpha   90.00
_cell.angle_beta   90.00
_cell.angle_gamma   90.00
#
_symmetry.space_group_name_H-M   'P 1'
#
loop_
_entity.id
_entity.type
_entity.pdbx_description
1 polymer ?
#
loop_
_entity_poly.entity_id
_entity_poly.type
_entity_poly.pdbx_seq_one_letter_code
_entity_poly.pdbx_strand_id
1 'polypeptide(L)'
;MERVKDGVSSLGMVIFGVLSLLLSALGGVWSFNLYAEQPTVYRGPDGSYFGYSVDFYQDTTASNTISVLVGAPKANTSQPGIVEAGAVYYCPWPGLPDSCRQIPFDNSNNRMMKVNGTREPVEFKSHQWFGASVRTHKGKVVACAPLYHWRTVKLSREKEPVGTCYVAVQNFSAYAEYSPCRTSDPDPEGQGFCQAGFSVDFTKEGRLVVGGPGSFYWQGQVVTAGIAEILNGYSLKAILRKVPGEKQTRAAADTHDDSYLGYSVAVGEFTGDSEQELIAGVPRGAQNFGYVAMINSTNLTFIQNFTGEQMASYFGYSVAVTDLNGDGMDDVLVGAPLYMEREMESKPREVGRVYLYLQMAPLTFTEPVAITGTHTFGRFGTAIAPLGDINQDGYNDVAVGCPFGGEDRGGRVLIFNGNSDASTQGLTLSQELRAARSHSGGLPGFGFTVRGGQDLDNNQYPDLIVGAFGAGEVSVYRSRAVVSVEAAMTLTPQILNPDDRQCHLPETDIMVTCLKVDVCAAVSGVGIPSSVDLRAELQLDWLKGIRGGVKRVLFLDTQEPQRTGVLTLGHNRPRACVSYTIYLKEEDEFRDKLTPISLALNYSLAPPPRDHYLPPVLNRYSSSFLQDHAYILLDCGDDNICIPDLQLTASMDRSELVIGADNLVMLTITAVNQGEGAYETELHTLVPPEADYIGVERRLESLSQLNCEYKMVNESRVVVCDLGNPMVAGTELSVGLRFSVQRLADAGPKISFELQIHSSNKDNSNSNRVTLNLSIVAKAKLDLRGVSHPSQVVLPFPRWEPKEKPVKEDDVGPQVTHIYELHNAGPSSIREAELQVGWPSRFRDENLLYAMEIQTDGPISCRTNTSLNPLGLQISALQDTPELLGFLKNISTHSQRHKRAVSRAPTYSDKTLNCTNISCLKIMCVVGRLDRGQSAVVKVRSRLWVHTFLQRRNDPYILNSTVSFMVTAVPYQIQPQTLPHHTTSMGTLVLWGTPDVSFAVPLWVIVLAILLGLLVLAMLTLAMWKCGFFDRARPPADDDISDQEQLTSNQTGDA
;
A
#
# COMPACT_ATOMS: atom_id res chain seq x y z
N MET A 1 35.79 -10.56 -49.32
CA MET A 1 36.64 -11.43 -48.47
C MET A 1 35.71 -12.40 -47.76
N GLU A 2 35.32 -13.46 -48.45
CA GLU A 2 35.98 -14.79 -48.41
C GLU A 2 35.77 -15.54 -47.09
N ARG A 3 34.90 -16.57 -47.19
CA ARG A 3 34.92 -17.92 -46.60
C ARG A 3 35.33 -18.07 -45.12
N VAL A 4 34.49 -18.77 -44.35
CA VAL A 4 34.77 -20.14 -43.84
C VAL A 4 33.59 -20.69 -43.00
N LYS A 5 33.08 -21.85 -43.46
CA LYS A 5 32.53 -23.01 -42.73
C LYS A 5 31.14 -22.98 -42.06
N ASP A 6 30.23 -23.70 -42.73
CA ASP A 6 29.32 -24.67 -42.15
C ASP A 6 29.96 -25.51 -41.03
N GLY A 7 29.23 -25.72 -39.93
CA GLY A 7 29.66 -26.66 -38.91
C GLY A 7 29.05 -26.56 -37.51
N VAL A 8 27.87 -25.97 -37.27
CA VAL A 8 27.20 -26.06 -35.94
C VAL A 8 25.68 -25.96 -36.08
N SER A 9 24.96 -27.05 -36.41
CA SER A 9 23.49 -27.06 -36.29
C SER A 9 22.90 -28.29 -35.58
N SER A 10 23.71 -29.09 -34.89
CA SER A 10 23.20 -30.23 -34.11
C SER A 10 23.35 -30.08 -32.58
N LEU A 11 24.27 -29.21 -32.11
CA LEU A 11 24.48 -29.01 -30.66
C LEU A 11 23.57 -27.92 -30.04
N GLY A 12 23.05 -26.99 -30.85
CA GLY A 12 22.21 -25.88 -30.37
C GLY A 12 20.77 -26.25 -30.02
N MET A 13 20.21 -27.30 -30.65
CA MET A 13 18.85 -27.75 -30.34
C MET A 13 18.77 -28.60 -29.07
N VAL A 14 19.85 -29.30 -28.70
CA VAL A 14 19.88 -30.10 -27.46
C VAL A 14 20.04 -29.19 -26.24
N ILE A 15 20.83 -28.12 -26.34
CA ILE A 15 21.03 -27.17 -25.24
C ILE A 15 19.76 -26.33 -24.99
N PHE A 16 19.02 -25.93 -26.02
CA PHE A 16 17.73 -25.24 -25.85
C PHE A 16 16.61 -26.14 -25.29
N GLY A 17 16.62 -27.43 -25.62
CA GLY A 17 15.70 -28.43 -25.06
C GLY A 17 15.96 -28.69 -23.57
N VAL A 18 17.22 -28.76 -23.17
CA VAL A 18 17.61 -28.97 -21.76
C VAL A 18 17.43 -27.71 -20.93
N LEU A 19 17.65 -26.51 -21.49
CA LEU A 19 17.38 -25.24 -20.79
C LEU A 19 15.86 -24.99 -20.58
N SER A 20 14.99 -25.38 -21.54
CA SER A 20 13.53 -25.29 -21.35
C SER A 20 12.98 -26.29 -20.33
N LEU A 21 13.63 -27.45 -20.17
CA LEU A 21 13.31 -28.43 -19.12
C LEU A 21 13.83 -28.01 -17.73
N LEU A 22 14.87 -27.16 -17.66
CA LEU A 22 15.39 -26.59 -16.41
C LEU A 22 14.67 -25.29 -16.00
N LEU A 23 14.16 -24.50 -16.95
CA LEU A 23 13.37 -23.29 -16.67
C LEU A 23 11.92 -23.57 -16.24
N SER A 24 11.39 -24.76 -16.51
CA SER A 24 10.08 -25.19 -15.98
C SER A 24 10.14 -25.65 -14.52
N ALA A 25 11.35 -25.79 -13.93
CA ALA A 25 11.55 -26.18 -12.54
C ALA A 25 11.78 -25.00 -11.58
N LEU A 26 11.80 -23.75 -12.07
CA LEU A 26 12.02 -22.55 -11.27
C LEU A 26 10.86 -21.58 -11.46
N GLY A 27 9.81 -21.74 -10.65
CA GLY A 27 8.64 -20.84 -10.67
C GLY A 27 7.33 -21.44 -10.14
N GLY A 28 7.34 -22.64 -9.57
CA GLY A 28 6.21 -23.17 -8.81
C GLY A 28 6.26 -22.62 -7.39
N VAL A 29 5.45 -21.63 -7.06
CA VAL A 29 5.08 -21.41 -5.65
C VAL A 29 4.25 -22.64 -5.27
N TRP A 30 4.81 -23.48 -4.40
CA TRP A 30 4.14 -24.67 -3.88
C TRP A 30 2.86 -24.23 -3.14
N SER A 31 1.77 -24.96 -3.36
CA SER A 31 0.47 -24.71 -2.72
C SER A 31 0.59 -24.73 -1.19
N PHE A 32 0.09 -23.72 -0.47
CA PHE A 32 0.16 -23.70 0.99
C PHE A 32 -0.72 -24.81 1.58
N ASN A 33 -2.02 -24.83 1.23
CA ASN A 33 -2.87 -25.99 1.46
C ASN A 33 -4.06 -26.12 0.48
N LEU A 34 -4.39 -25.11 -0.32
CA LEU A 34 -5.41 -25.26 -1.37
C LEU A 34 -4.92 -26.19 -2.48
N TYR A 35 -5.67 -27.25 -2.77
CA TYR A 35 -5.31 -28.29 -3.72
C TYR A 35 -5.49 -27.84 -5.18
N ALA A 36 -4.45 -27.18 -5.70
CA ALA A 36 -4.46 -26.60 -7.04
C ALA A 36 -4.26 -27.60 -8.19
N GLU A 37 -3.80 -28.82 -7.90
CA GLU A 37 -3.46 -29.82 -8.92
C GLU A 37 -4.70 -30.46 -9.56
N GLN A 38 -5.76 -30.67 -8.78
CA GLN A 38 -7.02 -31.26 -9.26
C GLN A 38 -8.24 -30.48 -8.72
N PRO A 39 -8.45 -29.24 -9.18
CA PRO A 39 -9.68 -28.52 -8.87
C PRO A 39 -10.87 -29.15 -9.61
N THR A 40 -12.06 -29.00 -9.05
CA THR A 40 -13.29 -29.33 -9.78
C THR A 40 -13.73 -28.13 -10.59
N VAL A 41 -14.03 -28.33 -11.87
CA VAL A 41 -14.37 -27.25 -12.79
C VAL A 41 -15.77 -27.45 -13.33
N TYR A 42 -16.64 -26.47 -13.13
CA TYR A 42 -17.98 -26.40 -13.71
C TYR A 42 -18.00 -25.49 -14.93
N ARG A 43 -18.86 -25.81 -15.89
CA ARG A 43 -18.98 -25.10 -17.17
C ARG A 43 -20.40 -24.63 -17.41
N GLY A 44 -20.51 -23.43 -17.97
CA GLY A 44 -21.77 -22.90 -18.47
C GLY A 44 -21.76 -22.71 -19.99
N PRO A 45 -22.88 -22.25 -20.56
CA PRO A 45 -22.98 -21.97 -21.99
C PRO A 45 -22.00 -20.87 -22.43
N ASP A 46 -21.45 -20.99 -23.63
CA ASP A 46 -20.52 -20.00 -24.20
C ASP A 46 -21.15 -18.60 -24.26
N GLY A 47 -20.37 -17.58 -23.88
CA GLY A 47 -20.81 -16.18 -23.91
C GLY A 47 -21.84 -15.79 -22.84
N SER A 48 -22.32 -16.74 -22.03
CA SER A 48 -23.31 -16.47 -20.97
C SER A 48 -22.76 -15.72 -19.75
N TYR A 49 -21.44 -15.56 -19.68
CA TYR A 49 -20.71 -15.07 -18.50
C TYR A 49 -20.95 -15.93 -17.24
N PHE A 50 -21.07 -17.24 -17.43
CA PHE A 50 -21.11 -18.18 -16.32
C PHE A 50 -19.86 -18.04 -15.42
N GLY A 51 -20.07 -17.80 -14.13
CA GLY A 51 -19.00 -17.47 -13.18
C GLY A 51 -18.83 -15.98 -12.92
N TYR A 52 -19.76 -15.13 -13.41
CA TYR A 52 -19.77 -13.70 -13.10
C TYR A 52 -20.13 -13.41 -11.64
N SER A 53 -20.91 -14.29 -11.02
CA SER A 53 -21.10 -14.30 -9.57
C SER A 53 -21.18 -15.75 -9.09
N VAL A 54 -20.70 -16.01 -7.88
CA VAL A 54 -20.67 -17.34 -7.27
C VAL A 54 -21.03 -17.23 -5.79
N ASP A 55 -21.62 -18.29 -5.24
CA ASP A 55 -21.79 -18.46 -3.80
C ASP A 55 -21.99 -19.94 -3.42
N PHE A 56 -21.72 -20.27 -2.16
CA PHE A 56 -22.07 -21.57 -1.59
C PHE A 56 -23.58 -21.62 -1.32
N TYR A 57 -24.16 -22.82 -1.40
CA TYR A 57 -25.57 -23.03 -1.09
C TYR A 57 -25.79 -24.31 -0.29
N GLN A 58 -26.50 -24.15 0.82
CA GLN A 58 -26.95 -25.22 1.69
C GLN A 58 -28.46 -25.04 1.91
N ASP A 59 -29.26 -26.04 1.55
CA ASP A 59 -30.74 -25.95 1.59
C ASP A 59 -31.26 -25.74 3.02
N THR A 60 -30.76 -26.54 3.96
CA THR A 60 -31.06 -26.40 5.39
C THR A 60 -29.79 -26.55 6.21
N THR A 61 -29.73 -25.96 7.41
CA THR A 61 -28.58 -26.10 8.32
C THR A 61 -28.36 -27.55 8.79
N ALA A 62 -29.35 -28.43 8.62
CA ALA A 62 -29.27 -29.86 8.90
C ALA A 62 -28.84 -30.70 7.68
N SER A 63 -28.75 -30.10 6.50
CA SER A 63 -28.31 -30.78 5.29
C SER A 63 -26.79 -30.88 5.27
N ASN A 64 -26.24 -32.09 5.22
CA ASN A 64 -24.80 -32.30 5.10
C ASN A 64 -24.28 -32.05 3.67
N THR A 65 -25.15 -31.76 2.70
CA THR A 65 -24.75 -31.48 1.32
C THR A 65 -24.72 -29.99 1.06
N ILE A 66 -23.56 -29.47 0.67
CA ILE A 66 -23.37 -28.12 0.17
C ILE A 66 -23.25 -28.19 -1.36
N SER A 67 -23.65 -27.14 -2.06
CA SER A 67 -23.62 -27.03 -3.52
C SER A 67 -23.14 -25.64 -3.91
N VAL A 68 -22.88 -25.43 -5.19
CA VAL A 68 -22.42 -24.13 -5.70
C VAL A 68 -23.52 -23.48 -6.53
N LEU A 69 -23.77 -22.19 -6.30
CA LEU A 69 -24.61 -21.37 -7.17
C LEU A 69 -23.73 -20.51 -8.06
N VAL A 70 -24.11 -20.44 -9.33
CA VAL A 70 -23.35 -19.69 -10.34
C VAL A 70 -24.28 -18.77 -11.12
N GLY A 71 -23.99 -17.48 -11.09
CA GLY A 71 -24.63 -16.48 -11.92
C GLY A 71 -24.04 -16.42 -13.33
N ALA A 72 -24.92 -16.31 -14.32
CA ALA A 72 -24.59 -16.19 -15.74
C ALA A 72 -25.47 -15.08 -16.37
N PRO A 73 -25.08 -13.80 -16.22
CA PRO A 73 -25.94 -12.66 -16.53
C PRO A 73 -26.32 -12.51 -18.01
N LYS A 74 -25.58 -13.17 -18.92
CA LYS A 74 -25.89 -13.16 -20.36
C LYS A 74 -26.47 -14.49 -20.85
N ALA A 75 -26.82 -15.42 -19.95
CA ALA A 75 -27.44 -16.67 -20.34
C ALA A 75 -28.79 -16.43 -21.05
N ASN A 76 -29.03 -17.19 -22.12
CA ASN A 76 -30.37 -17.31 -22.69
C ASN A 76 -31.25 -18.19 -21.82
N THR A 77 -32.55 -17.90 -21.80
CA THR A 77 -33.54 -18.61 -20.98
C THR A 77 -34.70 -19.08 -21.84
N SER A 78 -35.61 -19.86 -21.24
CA SER A 78 -36.86 -20.30 -21.87
C SER A 78 -37.94 -19.22 -21.89
N GLN A 79 -37.64 -17.99 -21.45
CA GLN A 79 -38.60 -16.90 -21.42
C GLN A 79 -38.99 -16.48 -22.86
N PRO A 80 -40.28 -16.45 -23.19
CA PRO A 80 -40.73 -16.24 -24.57
C PRO A 80 -40.44 -14.80 -25.02
N GLY A 81 -39.67 -14.65 -26.09
CA GLY A 81 -39.36 -13.34 -26.70
C GLY A 81 -38.34 -12.49 -25.93
N ILE A 82 -37.62 -13.07 -24.97
CA ILE A 82 -36.57 -12.42 -24.20
C ILE A 82 -35.21 -12.96 -24.64
N VAL A 83 -34.23 -12.07 -24.81
CA VAL A 83 -32.87 -12.40 -25.26
C VAL A 83 -31.89 -12.06 -24.13
N GLU A 84 -30.94 -12.96 -23.84
CA GLU A 84 -29.94 -12.80 -22.78
C GLU A 84 -30.58 -12.30 -21.47
N ALA A 85 -31.65 -12.97 -21.04
CA ALA A 85 -32.33 -12.59 -19.80
C ALA A 85 -31.40 -12.73 -18.57
N GLY A 86 -30.38 -13.57 -18.67
CA GLY A 86 -29.53 -13.98 -17.56
C GLY A 86 -30.17 -15.10 -16.76
N ALA A 87 -29.34 -15.89 -16.08
CA ALA A 87 -29.77 -17.03 -15.28
C ALA A 87 -28.86 -17.28 -14.08
N VAL A 88 -29.37 -18.06 -13.12
CA VAL A 88 -28.58 -18.65 -12.04
C VAL A 88 -28.64 -20.17 -12.17
N TYR A 89 -27.51 -20.81 -11.99
CA TYR A 89 -27.33 -22.24 -12.09
C TYR A 89 -27.06 -22.84 -10.71
N TYR A 90 -27.64 -24.02 -10.47
CA TYR A 90 -27.35 -24.88 -9.34
C TYR A 90 -26.37 -25.97 -9.79
N CYS A 91 -25.20 -26.04 -9.17
CA CYS A 91 -24.15 -27.00 -9.44
C CYS A 91 -23.99 -27.95 -8.24
N PRO A 92 -24.36 -29.24 -8.36
CA PRO A 92 -24.24 -30.19 -7.27
C PRO A 92 -22.78 -30.49 -6.96
N TRP A 93 -22.45 -30.68 -5.69
CA TRP A 93 -21.13 -31.10 -5.23
C TRP A 93 -21.17 -32.49 -4.56
N PRO A 94 -20.26 -33.42 -4.93
CA PRO A 94 -19.36 -33.37 -6.08
C PRO A 94 -20.14 -33.52 -7.39
N GLY A 95 -19.68 -32.87 -8.46
CA GLY A 95 -20.37 -32.87 -9.76
C GLY A 95 -19.42 -32.95 -10.95
N LEU A 96 -19.93 -33.45 -12.08
CA LEU A 96 -19.25 -33.40 -13.37
C LEU A 96 -19.26 -31.96 -13.92
N PRO A 97 -18.37 -31.62 -14.88
CA PRO A 97 -18.29 -30.27 -15.42
C PRO A 97 -19.61 -29.69 -15.95
N ASP A 98 -20.44 -30.53 -16.58
CA ASP A 98 -21.72 -30.14 -17.18
C ASP A 98 -22.94 -30.47 -16.29
N SER A 99 -22.72 -30.71 -15.00
CA SER A 99 -23.79 -31.12 -14.06
C SER A 99 -24.66 -29.96 -13.56
N CYS A 100 -24.32 -28.72 -13.90
CA CYS A 100 -25.04 -27.53 -13.47
C CYS A 100 -26.38 -27.39 -14.18
N ARG A 101 -27.44 -27.09 -13.43
CA ARG A 101 -28.80 -26.91 -13.95
C ARG A 101 -29.31 -25.49 -13.71
N GLN A 102 -29.99 -24.92 -14.69
CA GLN A 102 -30.61 -23.60 -14.55
C GLN A 102 -31.76 -23.64 -13.54
N ILE A 103 -31.83 -22.62 -12.67
CA ILE A 103 -32.90 -22.44 -11.69
C ILE A 103 -34.03 -21.59 -12.32
N PRO A 104 -35.28 -22.07 -12.36
CA PRO A 104 -36.39 -21.36 -13.01
C PRO A 104 -37.02 -20.30 -12.08
N PHE A 105 -36.36 -19.16 -11.91
CA PHE A 105 -36.88 -18.03 -11.11
C PHE A 105 -38.09 -17.34 -11.76
N ASP A 106 -38.00 -16.97 -13.04
CA ASP A 106 -39.07 -16.33 -13.79
C ASP A 106 -39.09 -16.85 -15.23
N ASN A 107 -40.20 -17.48 -15.62
CA ASN A 107 -40.42 -18.01 -16.97
C ASN A 107 -41.42 -17.15 -17.78
N SER A 108 -41.80 -15.97 -17.26
CA SER A 108 -42.80 -15.11 -17.88
C SER A 108 -42.18 -14.15 -18.91
N ASN A 109 -43.00 -13.75 -19.89
CA ASN A 109 -42.68 -12.64 -20.80
C ASN A 109 -42.69 -11.30 -20.05
N ASN A 110 -42.35 -10.21 -20.73
CA ASN A 110 -42.61 -8.86 -20.28
C ASN A 110 -44.08 -8.66 -19.94
N ARG A 111 -44.38 -8.15 -18.74
CA ARG A 111 -45.71 -7.66 -18.37
C ARG A 111 -46.17 -6.56 -19.34
N MET A 112 -47.48 -6.55 -19.60
CA MET A 112 -48.14 -5.61 -20.50
C MET A 112 -49.18 -4.81 -19.72
N MET A 113 -49.22 -3.48 -19.88
CA MET A 113 -50.32 -2.64 -19.38
C MET A 113 -51.07 -1.99 -20.54
N LYS A 114 -52.33 -1.58 -20.28
CA LYS A 114 -53.08 -0.75 -21.23
C LYS A 114 -52.74 0.70 -20.97
N VAL A 115 -52.09 1.36 -21.92
CA VAL A 115 -51.83 2.81 -21.91
C VAL A 115 -52.60 3.41 -23.08
N ASN A 116 -53.50 4.36 -22.84
CA ASN A 116 -54.32 5.01 -23.89
C ASN A 116 -55.04 4.04 -24.87
N GLY A 117 -55.44 2.86 -24.40
CA GLY A 117 -56.15 1.84 -25.20
C GLY A 117 -55.25 0.85 -25.94
N THR A 118 -53.93 1.09 -26.05
CA THR A 118 -52.95 0.13 -26.61
C THR A 118 -52.32 -0.71 -25.50
N ARG A 119 -52.10 -2.01 -25.77
CA ARG A 119 -51.33 -2.89 -24.88
C ARG A 119 -49.85 -2.67 -25.15
N GLU A 120 -49.13 -2.13 -24.19
CA GLU A 120 -47.71 -1.81 -24.30
C GLU A 120 -46.90 -2.51 -23.18
N PRO A 121 -45.64 -2.90 -23.44
CA PRO A 121 -44.79 -3.50 -22.43
C PRO A 121 -44.38 -2.48 -21.36
N VAL A 122 -44.28 -2.95 -20.12
CA VAL A 122 -44.01 -2.12 -18.94
C VAL A 122 -42.70 -2.45 -18.27
N GLU A 123 -42.18 -3.62 -18.57
CA GLU A 123 -40.88 -4.10 -18.15
C GLU A 123 -40.15 -4.66 -19.37
N PHE A 124 -38.83 -4.64 -19.33
CA PHE A 124 -38.00 -5.18 -20.38
C PHE A 124 -36.92 -6.05 -19.73
N LYS A 125 -37.06 -7.36 -19.92
CA LYS A 125 -36.17 -8.37 -19.34
C LYS A 125 -35.00 -8.74 -20.25
N SER A 126 -35.01 -8.35 -21.51
CA SER A 126 -33.89 -8.65 -22.43
C SER A 126 -32.65 -7.87 -21.99
N HIS A 127 -31.52 -8.55 -21.90
CA HIS A 127 -30.25 -8.00 -21.41
C HIS A 127 -30.33 -7.39 -19.99
N GLN A 128 -31.23 -7.88 -19.14
CA GLN A 128 -31.40 -7.37 -17.78
C GLN A 128 -30.27 -7.76 -16.81
N TRP A 129 -29.37 -8.67 -17.24
CA TRP A 129 -28.25 -9.17 -16.45
C TRP A 129 -28.67 -9.93 -15.17
N PHE A 130 -29.71 -10.77 -15.25
CA PHE A 130 -30.13 -11.58 -14.12
C PHE A 130 -29.06 -12.61 -13.73
N GLY A 131 -28.66 -12.64 -12.46
CA GLY A 131 -27.52 -13.42 -11.99
C GLY A 131 -26.19 -12.66 -11.98
N ALA A 132 -26.21 -11.34 -12.22
CA ALA A 132 -25.02 -10.50 -12.04
C ALA A 132 -24.55 -10.47 -10.58
N SER A 133 -25.49 -10.59 -9.63
CA SER A 133 -25.21 -10.76 -8.21
C SER A 133 -26.06 -11.91 -7.67
N VAL A 134 -25.43 -12.77 -6.87
CA VAL A 134 -26.04 -13.92 -6.20
C VAL A 134 -25.48 -13.99 -4.78
N ARG A 135 -26.37 -14.09 -3.79
CA ARG A 135 -26.01 -14.32 -2.38
C ARG A 135 -26.95 -15.31 -1.72
N THR A 136 -26.43 -16.06 -0.76
CA THR A 136 -27.21 -16.97 0.06
C THR A 136 -27.11 -16.65 1.55
N HIS A 137 -28.16 -17.00 2.29
CA HIS A 137 -28.16 -16.93 3.75
C HIS A 137 -29.14 -17.97 4.31
N LYS A 138 -28.62 -19.02 4.97
CA LYS A 138 -29.41 -20.06 5.65
C LYS A 138 -30.55 -20.63 4.76
N GLY A 139 -30.20 -21.08 3.56
CA GLY A 139 -31.15 -21.65 2.58
C GLY A 139 -31.98 -20.65 1.78
N LYS A 140 -31.92 -19.35 2.10
CA LYS A 140 -32.51 -18.27 1.30
C LYS A 140 -31.51 -17.83 0.24
N VAL A 141 -31.98 -17.56 -0.97
CA VAL A 141 -31.14 -17.15 -2.10
C VAL A 141 -31.69 -15.85 -2.67
N VAL A 142 -30.81 -14.90 -2.96
CA VAL A 142 -31.16 -13.67 -3.67
C VAL A 142 -30.31 -13.58 -4.92
N ALA A 143 -30.96 -13.36 -6.06
CA ALA A 143 -30.32 -13.13 -7.34
C ALA A 143 -30.90 -11.87 -7.99
N CYS A 144 -30.06 -11.02 -8.56
CA CYS A 144 -30.52 -9.74 -9.11
C CYS A 144 -30.18 -9.53 -10.58
N ALA A 145 -30.95 -8.62 -11.18
CA ALA A 145 -30.87 -8.13 -12.55
C ALA A 145 -30.70 -6.60 -12.51
N PRO A 146 -29.48 -6.08 -12.36
CA PRO A 146 -29.24 -4.64 -12.19
C PRO A 146 -29.62 -3.81 -13.42
N LEU A 147 -29.63 -4.41 -14.62
CA LEU A 147 -30.03 -3.76 -15.88
C LEU A 147 -31.48 -4.07 -16.27
N TYR A 148 -32.29 -4.55 -15.34
CA TYR A 148 -33.73 -4.66 -15.55
C TYR A 148 -34.33 -3.28 -15.79
N HIS A 149 -34.99 -3.10 -16.93
CA HIS A 149 -35.61 -1.84 -17.30
C HIS A 149 -37.10 -1.84 -16.98
N TRP A 150 -37.54 -0.71 -16.44
CA TRP A 150 -38.93 -0.42 -16.13
C TRP A 150 -39.39 0.77 -16.96
N ARG A 151 -40.66 0.75 -17.34
CA ARG A 151 -41.35 1.89 -17.93
C ARG A 151 -42.43 2.37 -16.99
N THR A 152 -42.40 3.66 -16.69
CA THR A 152 -43.43 4.29 -15.88
C THR A 152 -44.72 4.55 -16.64
N VAL A 153 -45.78 4.83 -15.88
CA VAL A 153 -47.11 5.16 -16.39
C VAL A 153 -47.17 6.62 -16.90
N LYS A 154 -46.06 7.37 -16.88
CA LYS A 154 -45.97 8.72 -17.45
C LYS A 154 -46.18 8.68 -18.98
N LEU A 155 -46.52 9.82 -19.59
CA LEU A 155 -46.69 9.94 -21.06
C LEU A 155 -45.37 9.68 -21.83
N SER A 156 -44.20 9.84 -21.19
CA SER A 156 -42.90 9.55 -21.78
C SER A 156 -42.74 8.04 -22.03
N ARG A 157 -42.10 7.69 -23.16
CA ARG A 157 -41.79 6.28 -23.52
C ARG A 157 -40.45 5.83 -22.96
N GLU A 158 -39.97 6.46 -21.89
CA GLU A 158 -38.64 6.21 -21.36
C GLU A 158 -38.56 4.83 -20.68
N LYS A 159 -37.37 4.24 -20.78
CA LYS A 159 -37.03 2.94 -20.21
C LYS A 159 -35.89 3.17 -19.24
N GLU A 160 -36.16 3.02 -17.95
CA GLU A 160 -35.17 3.32 -16.92
C GLU A 160 -34.66 2.03 -16.27
N PRO A 161 -33.34 1.87 -16.06
CA PRO A 161 -32.76 0.69 -15.46
C PRO A 161 -32.88 0.70 -13.93
N VAL A 162 -34.10 0.53 -13.41
CA VAL A 162 -34.38 0.54 -11.96
C VAL A 162 -33.71 -0.63 -11.23
N GLY A 163 -33.50 -1.76 -11.91
CA GLY A 163 -33.01 -3.00 -11.32
C GLY A 163 -34.08 -3.77 -10.54
N THR A 164 -33.90 -5.09 -10.44
CA THR A 164 -34.82 -5.97 -9.67
C THR A 164 -34.06 -7.18 -9.11
N CYS A 165 -34.54 -7.72 -8.00
CA CYS A 165 -34.02 -8.92 -7.36
C CYS A 165 -35.13 -9.97 -7.20
N TYR A 166 -34.76 -11.24 -7.24
CA TYR A 166 -35.63 -12.36 -6.93
C TYR A 166 -35.09 -13.07 -5.70
N VAL A 167 -35.95 -13.20 -4.69
CA VAL A 167 -35.68 -13.94 -3.46
C VAL A 167 -36.31 -15.31 -3.60
N ALA A 168 -35.50 -16.37 -3.56
CA ALA A 168 -35.95 -17.76 -3.54
C ALA A 168 -35.79 -18.38 -2.15
N VAL A 169 -36.78 -19.18 -1.77
CA VAL A 169 -36.82 -19.96 -0.53
C VAL A 169 -37.36 -21.36 -0.81
N GLN A 170 -37.31 -22.26 0.20
CA GLN A 170 -37.82 -23.63 0.10
C GLN A 170 -37.23 -24.39 -1.10
N ASN A 171 -35.90 -24.43 -1.21
CA ASN A 171 -35.21 -25.11 -2.31
C ASN A 171 -35.73 -24.69 -3.71
N PHE A 172 -35.82 -23.38 -3.92
CA PHE A 172 -36.26 -22.75 -5.16
C PHE A 172 -37.73 -22.99 -5.55
N SER A 173 -38.56 -23.58 -4.69
CA SER A 173 -39.97 -23.81 -5.00
C SER A 173 -40.84 -22.55 -4.86
N ALA A 174 -40.41 -21.58 -4.06
CA ALA A 174 -41.12 -20.33 -3.84
C ALA A 174 -40.18 -19.14 -4.08
N TYR A 175 -40.68 -18.13 -4.78
CA TYR A 175 -39.93 -16.92 -5.08
C TYR A 175 -40.79 -15.65 -4.94
N ALA A 176 -40.13 -14.53 -4.64
CA ALA A 176 -40.72 -13.20 -4.62
C ALA A 176 -39.81 -12.20 -5.34
N GLU A 177 -40.41 -11.31 -6.14
CA GLU A 177 -39.72 -10.18 -6.75
C GLU A 177 -39.58 -9.05 -5.71
N TYR A 178 -38.39 -8.48 -5.62
CA TYR A 178 -38.06 -7.30 -4.80
C TYR A 178 -37.33 -6.27 -5.67
N SER A 179 -38.00 -5.15 -5.95
CA SER A 179 -37.47 -4.05 -6.77
C SER A 179 -37.73 -2.73 -6.04
N PRO A 180 -36.88 -2.36 -5.06
CA PRO A 180 -37.13 -1.21 -4.18
C PRO A 180 -37.10 0.13 -4.93
N CYS A 181 -36.33 0.22 -6.01
CA CYS A 181 -36.20 1.42 -6.82
C CYS A 181 -37.29 1.57 -7.90
N ARG A 182 -38.18 0.58 -8.06
CA ARG A 182 -39.34 0.68 -8.95
C ARG A 182 -40.44 1.50 -8.28
N THR A 183 -40.31 2.81 -8.31
CA THR A 183 -41.22 3.76 -7.68
C THR A 183 -41.98 4.61 -8.71
N SER A 184 -42.77 5.57 -8.23
CA SER A 184 -43.45 6.57 -9.07
C SER A 184 -42.55 7.74 -9.46
N ASP A 185 -41.28 7.75 -9.04
CA ASP A 185 -40.30 8.80 -9.30
C ASP A 185 -39.16 8.31 -10.22
N PRO A 186 -39.44 8.23 -11.53
CA PRO A 186 -38.54 7.64 -12.52
C PRO A 186 -37.38 8.51 -12.98
N ASP A 187 -37.38 9.78 -12.64
CA ASP A 187 -36.46 10.71 -13.27
C ASP A 187 -35.03 10.48 -12.72
N PRO A 188 -33.97 10.96 -13.39
CA PRO A 188 -32.61 10.89 -12.84
C PRO A 188 -32.49 11.50 -11.44
N GLU A 189 -33.32 12.49 -11.12
CA GLU A 189 -33.48 13.09 -9.79
C GLU A 189 -33.98 12.11 -8.72
N GLY A 190 -34.68 11.06 -9.14
CA GLY A 190 -35.27 10.03 -8.30
C GLY A 190 -34.51 8.71 -8.37
N GLN A 191 -35.22 7.61 -8.60
CA GLN A 191 -34.67 6.24 -8.53
C GLN A 191 -34.73 5.48 -9.86
N GLY A 192 -35.07 6.14 -10.98
CA GLY A 192 -35.19 5.47 -12.28
C GLY A 192 -33.93 4.74 -12.73
N PHE A 193 -32.76 5.33 -12.48
CA PHE A 193 -31.46 4.78 -12.87
C PHE A 193 -30.78 3.99 -11.74
N CYS A 194 -31.50 3.67 -10.68
CA CYS A 194 -30.94 3.06 -9.46
C CYS A 194 -30.07 1.82 -9.70
N GLN A 195 -30.44 0.94 -10.64
CA GLN A 195 -29.78 -0.34 -10.87
C GLN A 195 -29.71 -1.21 -9.60
N ALA A 196 -30.81 -1.28 -8.85
CA ALA A 196 -30.91 -2.04 -7.61
C ALA A 196 -30.46 -3.49 -7.81
N GLY A 197 -29.61 -3.97 -6.89
CA GLY A 197 -29.04 -5.31 -6.95
C GLY A 197 -27.68 -5.38 -7.65
N PHE A 198 -27.09 -4.23 -7.98
CA PHE A 198 -25.71 -4.15 -8.47
C PHE A 198 -24.73 -4.85 -7.51
N SER A 199 -24.90 -4.60 -6.22
CA SER A 199 -24.26 -5.33 -5.13
C SER A 199 -25.31 -5.75 -4.10
N VAL A 200 -25.12 -6.92 -3.48
CA VAL A 200 -26.02 -7.45 -2.47
C VAL A 200 -25.25 -8.21 -1.40
N ASP A 201 -25.75 -8.16 -0.18
CA ASP A 201 -25.25 -8.93 0.96
C ASP A 201 -26.32 -9.15 2.04
N PHE A 202 -25.99 -9.93 3.07
CA PHE A 202 -26.87 -10.21 4.20
C PHE A 202 -26.22 -9.83 5.53
N THR A 203 -27.00 -9.23 6.43
CA THR A 203 -26.62 -9.19 7.85
C THR A 203 -26.69 -10.58 8.48
N LYS A 204 -26.09 -10.77 9.66
CA LYS A 204 -26.09 -12.01 10.43
C LYS A 204 -27.49 -12.49 10.82
N GLU A 205 -28.42 -11.55 11.00
CA GLU A 205 -29.86 -11.78 11.26
C GLU A 205 -30.62 -12.17 9.99
N GLY A 206 -29.98 -12.08 8.82
CA GLY A 206 -30.56 -12.41 7.53
C GLY A 206 -31.42 -11.30 6.94
N ARG A 207 -31.14 -10.03 7.29
CA ARG A 207 -31.71 -8.87 6.61
C ARG A 207 -30.94 -8.60 5.33
N LEU A 208 -31.65 -8.34 4.23
CA LEU A 208 -31.05 -8.13 2.92
C LEU A 208 -30.54 -6.69 2.80
N VAL A 209 -29.34 -6.52 2.25
CA VAL A 209 -28.71 -5.25 1.90
C VAL A 209 -28.55 -5.19 0.39
N VAL A 210 -28.98 -4.11 -0.24
CA VAL A 210 -28.98 -3.92 -1.69
C VAL A 210 -28.35 -2.58 -2.04
N GLY A 211 -27.30 -2.61 -2.86
CA GLY A 211 -26.69 -1.42 -3.46
C GLY A 211 -27.34 -1.04 -4.80
N GLY A 212 -27.51 0.25 -5.01
CA GLY A 212 -28.10 0.85 -6.21
C GLY A 212 -27.35 2.12 -6.62
N PRO A 213 -26.23 2.00 -7.37
CA PRO A 213 -25.29 3.10 -7.61
C PRO A 213 -25.83 4.25 -8.47
N GLY A 214 -26.96 4.08 -9.18
CA GLY A 214 -27.47 5.11 -10.09
C GLY A 214 -28.63 5.96 -9.58
N SER A 215 -29.00 5.84 -8.31
CA SER A 215 -30.06 6.69 -7.72
C SER A 215 -29.57 8.13 -7.55
N PHE A 216 -30.49 9.10 -7.68
CA PHE A 216 -30.25 10.53 -7.44
C PHE A 216 -29.04 11.08 -8.22
N TYR A 217 -29.14 11.21 -9.54
CA TYR A 217 -28.02 11.62 -10.42
C TYR A 217 -26.73 10.83 -10.14
N TRP A 218 -26.86 9.51 -10.01
CA TRP A 218 -25.73 8.62 -9.73
C TRP A 218 -24.96 8.93 -8.44
N GLN A 219 -25.56 9.62 -7.47
CA GLN A 219 -25.07 9.65 -6.08
C GLN A 219 -24.97 8.21 -5.54
N GLY A 220 -25.99 7.41 -5.82
CA GLY A 220 -26.14 6.02 -5.39
C GLY A 220 -26.93 5.86 -4.09
N GLN A 221 -27.29 4.63 -3.78
CA GLN A 221 -28.19 4.30 -2.66
C GLN A 221 -27.88 2.93 -2.08
N VAL A 222 -28.13 2.78 -0.77
CA VAL A 222 -28.18 1.49 -0.08
C VAL A 222 -29.58 1.32 0.52
N VAL A 223 -30.17 0.15 0.29
CA VAL A 223 -31.51 -0.22 0.76
C VAL A 223 -31.43 -1.50 1.58
N THR A 224 -32.18 -1.57 2.69
CA THR A 224 -32.30 -2.78 3.49
C THR A 224 -33.74 -3.20 3.69
N ALA A 225 -34.01 -4.52 3.70
CA ALA A 225 -35.35 -5.08 3.92
C ALA A 225 -35.30 -6.48 4.53
N GLY A 226 -36.32 -6.85 5.32
CA GLY A 226 -36.45 -8.20 5.86
C GLY A 226 -36.98 -9.19 4.82
N ILE A 227 -36.38 -10.37 4.72
CA ILE A 227 -36.82 -11.40 3.75
C ILE A 227 -38.28 -11.83 3.98
N ALA A 228 -38.70 -11.98 5.24
CA ALA A 228 -40.09 -12.34 5.56
C ALA A 228 -41.08 -11.24 5.12
N GLU A 229 -40.70 -9.97 5.25
CA GLU A 229 -41.51 -8.81 4.85
C GLU A 229 -41.66 -8.75 3.32
N ILE A 230 -40.58 -9.07 2.58
CA ILE A 230 -40.60 -9.18 1.12
C ILE A 230 -41.57 -10.28 0.68
N LEU A 231 -41.48 -11.48 1.27
CA LEU A 231 -42.34 -12.61 0.91
C LEU A 231 -43.82 -12.35 1.23
N ASN A 232 -44.13 -11.89 2.44
CA ASN A 232 -45.50 -11.53 2.84
C ASN A 232 -46.04 -10.33 2.03
N GLY A 233 -45.13 -9.47 1.57
CA GLY A 233 -45.41 -8.32 0.74
C GLY A 233 -45.58 -8.64 -0.75
N TYR A 234 -45.32 -9.87 -1.19
CA TYR A 234 -45.31 -10.14 -2.62
C TYR A 234 -46.73 -10.28 -3.21
N SER A 235 -46.98 -9.61 -4.33
CA SER A 235 -48.24 -9.72 -5.09
C SER A 235 -48.02 -9.47 -6.57
N LEU A 236 -48.43 -10.41 -7.41
CA LEU A 236 -48.37 -10.30 -8.87
C LEU A 236 -49.24 -9.16 -9.45
N LYS A 237 -50.20 -8.63 -8.68
CA LYS A 237 -51.12 -7.56 -9.13
C LYS A 237 -50.66 -6.16 -8.76
N ALA A 238 -49.87 -6.02 -7.69
CA ALA A 238 -49.43 -4.72 -7.15
C ALA A 238 -47.97 -4.47 -7.52
N ILE A 239 -47.76 -3.81 -8.67
CA ILE A 239 -46.42 -3.69 -9.30
C ILE A 239 -45.54 -2.62 -8.61
N LEU A 240 -46.16 -1.51 -8.15
CA LEU A 240 -45.51 -0.47 -7.36
C LEU A 240 -45.86 -0.70 -5.89
N ARG A 241 -44.96 -1.29 -5.11
CA ARG A 241 -45.19 -1.57 -3.69
C ARG A 241 -43.94 -1.29 -2.87
N LYS A 242 -44.13 -0.62 -1.74
CA LYS A 242 -43.11 -0.46 -0.71
C LYS A 242 -43.20 -1.59 0.32
N VAL A 243 -42.07 -2.20 0.65
CA VAL A 243 -42.01 -3.25 1.68
C VAL A 243 -42.10 -2.59 3.07
N PRO A 244 -42.99 -3.05 3.97
CA PRO A 244 -43.01 -2.55 5.35
C PRO A 244 -41.66 -2.80 6.04
N GLY A 245 -41.12 -1.82 6.75
CA GLY A 245 -39.83 -1.96 7.44
C GLY A 245 -38.59 -1.76 6.55
N GLU A 246 -38.77 -1.47 5.25
CA GLU A 246 -37.70 -1.09 4.34
C GLU A 246 -37.06 0.25 4.74
N LYS A 247 -35.73 0.29 4.69
CA LYS A 247 -34.94 1.49 4.98
C LYS A 247 -34.06 1.79 3.77
N GLN A 248 -33.90 3.07 3.43
CA GLN A 248 -33.06 3.50 2.32
C GLN A 248 -32.31 4.80 2.64
N THR A 249 -31.10 4.96 2.11
CA THR A 249 -30.39 6.25 2.12
C THR A 249 -31.15 7.27 1.24
N ARG A 250 -30.92 8.57 1.48
CA ARG A 250 -31.64 9.67 0.85
C ARG A 250 -30.74 10.48 -0.09
N ALA A 251 -31.35 11.20 -1.03
CA ALA A 251 -30.66 12.17 -1.86
C ALA A 251 -29.92 13.21 -1.02
N ALA A 252 -28.74 13.59 -1.50
CA ALA A 252 -27.88 14.61 -0.93
C ALA A 252 -27.70 15.79 -1.90
N ALA A 253 -26.80 16.72 -1.57
CA ALA A 253 -26.46 17.83 -2.44
C ALA A 253 -25.81 17.35 -3.75
N ASP A 254 -25.92 18.17 -4.80
CA ASP A 254 -25.35 17.96 -6.14
C ASP A 254 -23.83 17.73 -6.15
N THR A 255 -23.12 18.17 -5.11
CA THR A 255 -21.70 17.87 -4.90
C THR A 255 -21.39 16.37 -4.74
N HIS A 256 -22.40 15.53 -4.52
CA HIS A 256 -22.27 14.09 -4.40
C HIS A 256 -22.75 13.31 -5.63
N ASP A 257 -23.20 14.00 -6.68
CA ASP A 257 -23.59 13.34 -7.94
C ASP A 257 -22.42 12.54 -8.53
N ASP A 258 -22.73 11.53 -9.34
CA ASP A 258 -21.75 10.64 -9.99
C ASP A 258 -20.80 9.89 -9.04
N SER A 259 -21.18 9.69 -7.77
CA SER A 259 -20.33 9.05 -6.75
C SER A 259 -20.42 7.52 -6.70
N TYR A 260 -21.56 6.95 -7.11
CA TYR A 260 -21.85 5.50 -7.15
C TYR A 260 -21.89 4.80 -5.78
N LEU A 261 -22.54 5.39 -4.78
CA LEU A 261 -22.78 4.72 -3.50
C LEU A 261 -23.51 3.39 -3.67
N GLY A 262 -22.98 2.33 -3.05
CA GLY A 262 -23.52 0.98 -3.16
C GLY A 262 -23.00 0.21 -4.38
N TYR A 263 -21.88 0.66 -4.97
CA TYR A 263 -21.17 -0.11 -5.99
C TYR A 263 -20.73 -1.47 -5.45
N SER A 264 -20.27 -1.49 -4.20
CA SER A 264 -19.99 -2.69 -3.42
C SER A 264 -20.59 -2.53 -2.03
N VAL A 265 -20.98 -3.64 -1.40
CA VAL A 265 -21.50 -3.66 -0.04
C VAL A 265 -20.90 -4.82 0.74
N ALA A 266 -20.71 -4.61 2.05
CA ALA A 266 -20.38 -5.62 3.05
C ALA A 266 -21.03 -5.23 4.39
N VAL A 267 -20.95 -6.12 5.38
CA VAL A 267 -21.48 -5.91 6.73
C VAL A 267 -20.42 -6.28 7.77
N GLY A 268 -20.43 -5.61 8.92
CA GLY A 268 -19.45 -5.82 9.99
C GLY A 268 -19.83 -5.10 11.28
N GLU A 269 -19.21 -5.46 12.39
CA GLU A 269 -19.38 -4.81 13.69
C GLU A 269 -18.28 -3.76 13.94
N PHE A 270 -18.62 -2.47 14.02
CA PHE A 270 -17.60 -1.42 14.20
C PHE A 270 -17.89 -0.48 15.38
N THR A 271 -19.11 -0.49 15.93
CA THR A 271 -19.51 0.42 17.01
C THR A 271 -19.40 -0.19 18.42
N GLY A 272 -19.21 -1.50 18.54
CA GLY A 272 -19.07 -2.21 19.80
C GLY A 272 -20.40 -2.48 20.50
N ASP A 273 -21.53 -2.30 19.82
CA ASP A 273 -22.87 -2.57 20.34
C ASP A 273 -23.42 -3.94 19.93
N SER A 274 -22.63 -4.73 19.20
CA SER A 274 -22.97 -6.06 18.66
C SER A 274 -24.03 -6.06 17.55
N GLU A 275 -24.40 -4.89 17.02
CA GLU A 275 -25.24 -4.73 15.83
C GLU A 275 -24.38 -4.40 14.60
N GLN A 276 -24.51 -5.22 13.55
CA GLN A 276 -23.70 -5.00 12.35
C GLN A 276 -24.06 -3.70 11.62
N GLU A 277 -23.05 -2.89 11.36
CA GLU A 277 -23.04 -1.78 10.43
C GLU A 277 -22.93 -2.24 8.96
N LEU A 278 -23.28 -1.32 8.06
CA LEU A 278 -23.13 -1.51 6.62
C LEU A 278 -21.90 -0.77 6.12
N ILE A 279 -21.13 -1.42 5.26
CA ILE A 279 -20.00 -0.82 4.55
C ILE A 279 -20.38 -0.74 3.08
N ALA A 280 -20.26 0.46 2.48
CA ALA A 280 -20.61 0.68 1.08
C ALA A 280 -19.50 1.41 0.33
N GLY A 281 -19.07 0.83 -0.80
CA GLY A 281 -18.11 1.45 -1.69
C GLY A 281 -18.71 2.59 -2.51
N VAL A 282 -17.94 3.67 -2.64
CA VAL A 282 -18.28 4.91 -3.37
C VAL A 282 -17.10 5.31 -4.27
N PRO A 283 -16.80 4.52 -5.32
CA PRO A 283 -15.52 4.58 -6.03
C PRO A 283 -15.28 5.85 -6.84
N ARG A 284 -16.31 6.65 -7.11
CA ARG A 284 -16.19 7.93 -7.81
C ARG A 284 -16.38 9.14 -6.91
N GLY A 285 -16.71 8.90 -5.64
CA GLY A 285 -16.84 9.94 -4.63
C GLY A 285 -15.53 10.70 -4.37
N ALA A 286 -15.64 11.81 -3.64
CA ALA A 286 -14.49 12.67 -3.29
C ALA A 286 -13.63 13.02 -4.53
N GLN A 287 -14.24 13.57 -5.60
CA GLN A 287 -13.55 13.93 -6.84
C GLN A 287 -12.82 12.76 -7.53
N ASN A 288 -13.42 11.57 -7.53
CA ASN A 288 -12.84 10.32 -8.03
C ASN A 288 -11.60 9.80 -7.26
N PHE A 289 -11.28 10.32 -6.07
CA PHE A 289 -10.38 9.60 -5.15
C PHE A 289 -11.01 8.27 -4.70
N GLY A 290 -12.34 8.24 -4.64
CA GLY A 290 -13.11 7.10 -4.13
C GLY A 290 -13.08 7.08 -2.61
N TYR A 291 -14.19 6.65 -2.01
CA TYR A 291 -14.24 6.41 -0.57
C TYR A 291 -15.15 5.23 -0.25
N VAL A 292 -15.06 4.73 0.97
CA VAL A 292 -15.95 3.71 1.53
C VAL A 292 -16.68 4.34 2.71
N ALA A 293 -18.01 4.20 2.71
CA ALA A 293 -18.90 4.75 3.73
C ALA A 293 -19.31 3.67 4.73
N MET A 294 -19.14 3.97 6.02
CA MET A 294 -19.72 3.20 7.11
C MET A 294 -21.09 3.80 7.47
N ILE A 295 -22.11 2.96 7.50
CA ILE A 295 -23.51 3.35 7.62
C ILE A 295 -24.16 2.54 8.72
N ASN A 296 -24.83 3.21 9.65
CA ASN A 296 -25.58 2.55 10.72
C ASN A 296 -26.77 1.76 10.13
N SER A 297 -26.91 0.48 10.47
CA SER A 297 -27.95 -0.39 9.90
C SER A 297 -29.37 -0.07 10.39
N THR A 298 -29.51 0.61 11.53
CA THR A 298 -30.81 0.90 12.15
C THR A 298 -31.51 2.11 11.52
N ASN A 299 -30.79 3.16 11.15
CA ASN A 299 -31.37 4.40 10.63
C ASN A 299 -30.75 4.84 9.28
N LEU A 300 -29.74 4.12 8.78
CA LEU A 300 -28.96 4.43 7.59
C LEU A 300 -28.28 5.80 7.61
N THR A 301 -27.85 6.26 8.78
CA THR A 301 -26.99 7.45 8.90
C THR A 301 -25.52 7.09 8.69
N PHE A 302 -24.79 7.98 8.03
CA PHE A 302 -23.35 7.86 7.84
C PHE A 302 -22.59 8.07 9.16
N ILE A 303 -21.61 7.22 9.44
CA ILE A 303 -20.79 7.24 10.66
C ILE A 303 -19.40 7.80 10.35
N GLN A 304 -18.65 7.10 9.51
CA GLN A 304 -17.26 7.40 9.16
C GLN A 304 -17.00 7.03 7.70
N ASN A 305 -15.93 7.58 7.12
CA ASN A 305 -15.46 7.23 5.79
C ASN A 305 -13.97 6.86 5.77
N PHE A 306 -13.60 6.00 4.82
CA PHE A 306 -12.23 5.73 4.42
C PHE A 306 -12.03 6.30 3.01
N THR A 307 -11.04 7.15 2.79
CA THR A 307 -10.84 7.83 1.48
C THR A 307 -9.58 7.30 0.80
N GLY A 308 -9.66 7.03 -0.50
CA GLY A 308 -8.53 6.57 -1.30
C GLY A 308 -7.44 7.63 -1.47
N GLU A 309 -6.19 7.18 -1.63
CA GLU A 309 -5.03 8.08 -1.77
C GLU A 309 -4.80 8.60 -3.21
N GLN A 310 -5.40 7.95 -4.21
CA GLN A 310 -5.13 8.23 -5.63
C GLN A 310 -6.43 8.33 -6.44
N MET A 311 -6.60 9.46 -7.13
CA MET A 311 -7.69 9.66 -8.09
C MET A 311 -7.72 8.58 -9.17
N ALA A 312 -8.92 8.17 -9.58
CA ALA A 312 -9.20 7.18 -10.61
C ALA A 312 -8.65 5.76 -10.32
N SER A 313 -8.14 5.50 -9.11
CA SER A 313 -7.77 4.14 -8.66
C SER A 313 -8.98 3.23 -8.42
N TYR A 314 -10.18 3.83 -8.38
CA TYR A 314 -11.47 3.17 -8.14
C TYR A 314 -11.56 2.55 -6.73
N PHE A 315 -10.97 3.21 -5.73
CA PHE A 315 -11.02 2.82 -4.32
C PHE A 315 -12.46 2.63 -3.83
N GLY A 316 -12.79 1.44 -3.35
CA GLY A 316 -14.16 1.05 -3.02
C GLY A 316 -14.84 0.20 -4.11
N TYR A 317 -14.10 -0.24 -5.14
CA TYR A 317 -14.58 -1.20 -6.13
C TYR A 317 -15.08 -2.50 -5.46
N SER A 318 -14.30 -3.00 -4.51
CA SER A 318 -14.62 -4.16 -3.69
C SER A 318 -14.38 -3.80 -2.23
N VAL A 319 -15.21 -4.37 -1.36
CA VAL A 319 -15.08 -4.25 0.10
C VAL A 319 -15.26 -5.64 0.69
N ALA A 320 -14.52 -5.93 1.75
CA ALA A 320 -14.67 -7.15 2.54
C ALA A 320 -14.42 -6.82 4.01
N VAL A 321 -15.01 -7.63 4.89
CA VAL A 321 -14.91 -7.48 6.33
C VAL A 321 -14.57 -8.84 6.92
N THR A 322 -13.54 -8.90 7.77
CA THR A 322 -13.14 -10.11 8.52
C THR A 322 -12.04 -9.75 9.52
N ASP A 323 -12.06 -10.36 10.70
CA ASP A 323 -10.98 -10.28 11.70
C ASP A 323 -9.73 -11.04 11.20
N LEU A 324 -8.65 -10.35 10.82
CA LEU A 324 -7.42 -10.95 10.29
C LEU A 324 -6.29 -11.06 11.33
N ASN A 325 -6.40 -10.35 12.45
CA ASN A 325 -5.38 -10.33 13.51
C ASN A 325 -5.79 -11.15 14.76
N GLY A 326 -6.99 -11.74 14.75
CA GLY A 326 -7.48 -12.65 15.78
C GLY A 326 -7.84 -11.95 17.10
N ASP A 327 -8.13 -10.66 17.07
CA ASP A 327 -8.47 -9.89 18.28
C ASP A 327 -9.98 -9.82 18.59
N GLY A 328 -10.81 -10.39 17.70
CA GLY A 328 -12.26 -10.46 17.81
C GLY A 328 -13.00 -9.23 17.27
N MET A 329 -12.30 -8.24 16.70
CA MET A 329 -12.89 -7.09 16.01
C MET A 329 -12.84 -7.26 14.49
N ASP A 330 -13.84 -6.72 13.79
CA ASP A 330 -13.95 -6.84 12.34
C ASP A 330 -13.01 -5.84 11.63
N ASP A 331 -12.08 -6.33 10.80
CA ASP A 331 -11.23 -5.46 9.98
C ASP A 331 -11.85 -5.16 8.62
N VAL A 332 -11.49 -4.01 8.02
CA VAL A 332 -12.01 -3.58 6.72
C VAL A 332 -10.94 -3.67 5.64
N LEU A 333 -11.25 -4.42 4.57
CA LEU A 333 -10.44 -4.44 3.34
C LEU A 333 -11.12 -3.68 2.21
N VAL A 334 -10.36 -2.84 1.51
CA VAL A 334 -10.86 -2.03 0.39
C VAL A 334 -10.00 -2.21 -0.85
N GLY A 335 -10.62 -2.58 -1.97
CA GLY A 335 -9.96 -2.73 -3.26
C GLY A 335 -9.94 -1.44 -4.09
N ALA A 336 -8.79 -1.15 -4.68
CA ALA A 336 -8.54 -0.10 -5.67
C ALA A 336 -7.84 -0.72 -6.90
N PRO A 337 -8.58 -1.46 -7.74
CA PRO A 337 -7.99 -2.28 -8.81
C PRO A 337 -7.27 -1.49 -9.91
N LEU A 338 -7.54 -0.19 -10.04
CA LEU A 338 -6.89 0.68 -11.03
C LEU A 338 -5.76 1.52 -10.44
N TYR A 339 -5.32 1.21 -9.21
CA TYR A 339 -4.20 1.90 -8.58
C TYR A 339 -2.93 1.80 -9.43
N MET A 340 -2.27 2.94 -9.61
CA MET A 340 -0.99 3.05 -10.31
C MET A 340 0.16 3.25 -9.33
N GLU A 341 1.09 2.32 -9.34
CA GLU A 341 2.35 2.43 -8.62
C GLU A 341 3.33 3.31 -9.40
N ARG A 342 4.12 4.11 -8.67
CA ARG A 342 5.19 4.94 -9.20
C ARG A 342 6.50 4.53 -8.54
N GLU A 343 7.36 3.82 -9.27
CA GLU A 343 8.74 3.66 -8.85
C GLU A 343 9.54 4.91 -9.26
N MET A 344 10.58 5.25 -8.51
CA MET A 344 11.49 6.34 -8.86
C MET A 344 12.05 6.09 -10.27
N GLU A 345 11.91 7.06 -11.17
CA GLU A 345 12.34 7.02 -12.59
C GLU A 345 11.48 6.19 -13.58
N SER A 346 10.47 5.43 -13.13
CA SER A 346 9.61 4.65 -14.03
C SER A 346 8.28 5.35 -14.36
N LYS A 347 7.67 4.99 -15.51
CA LYS A 347 6.32 5.44 -15.85
C LYS A 347 5.32 4.80 -14.87
N PRO A 348 4.23 5.49 -14.49
CA PRO A 348 3.21 4.90 -13.63
C PRO A 348 2.68 3.60 -14.24
N ARG A 349 2.56 2.56 -13.42
CA ARG A 349 2.09 1.23 -13.82
C ARG A 349 0.82 0.91 -13.04
N GLU A 350 -0.30 0.70 -13.75
CA GLU A 350 -1.52 0.18 -13.14
C GLU A 350 -1.24 -1.24 -12.65
N VAL A 351 -1.33 -1.47 -11.34
CA VAL A 351 -1.11 -2.78 -10.73
C VAL A 351 -2.26 -3.20 -9.83
N GLY A 352 -3.04 -2.24 -9.33
CA GLY A 352 -4.08 -2.45 -8.34
C GLY A 352 -3.53 -2.56 -6.92
N ARG A 353 -4.34 -2.20 -5.93
CA ARG A 353 -3.97 -2.18 -4.51
C ARG A 353 -5.18 -2.56 -3.66
N VAL A 354 -4.92 -3.22 -2.54
CA VAL A 354 -5.87 -3.47 -1.46
C VAL A 354 -5.36 -2.77 -0.20
N TYR A 355 -6.26 -2.09 0.52
CA TYR A 355 -5.95 -1.43 1.79
C TYR A 355 -6.62 -2.22 2.90
N LEU A 356 -5.86 -2.53 3.96
CA LEU A 356 -6.33 -3.16 5.18
C LEU A 356 -6.37 -2.12 6.30
N TYR A 357 -7.54 -1.89 6.86
CA TYR A 357 -7.75 -1.06 8.04
C TYR A 357 -8.07 -1.97 9.21
N LEU A 358 -7.14 -2.09 10.15
CA LEU A 358 -7.32 -2.91 11.36
C LEU A 358 -8.12 -2.12 12.39
N GLN A 359 -9.15 -2.74 12.96
CA GLN A 359 -9.93 -2.11 14.02
C GLN A 359 -9.21 -2.26 15.36
N MET A 360 -8.87 -1.15 16.02
CA MET A 360 -8.18 -1.17 17.31
C MET A 360 -9.12 -1.01 18.50
N ALA A 361 -10.25 -0.34 18.27
CA ALA A 361 -11.32 -0.08 19.23
C ALA A 361 -12.57 0.31 18.44
N PRO A 362 -13.76 0.39 19.07
CA PRO A 362 -14.95 0.91 18.39
C PRO A 362 -14.68 2.21 17.63
N LEU A 363 -14.99 2.21 16.33
CA LEU A 363 -14.80 3.32 15.38
C LEU A 363 -13.35 3.86 15.27
N THR A 364 -12.37 3.10 15.74
CA THR A 364 -10.96 3.51 15.74
C THR A 364 -10.14 2.50 14.96
N PHE A 365 -9.55 2.95 13.85
CA PHE A 365 -8.79 2.12 12.92
C PHE A 365 -7.33 2.57 12.84
N THR A 366 -6.44 1.64 12.47
CA THR A 366 -5.04 1.97 12.14
C THR A 366 -4.94 2.79 10.86
N GLU A 367 -3.75 3.36 10.61
CA GLU A 367 -3.37 3.71 9.24
C GLU A 367 -3.42 2.46 8.34
N PRO A 368 -3.80 2.59 7.06
CA PRO A 368 -4.00 1.43 6.22
C PRO A 368 -2.69 0.73 5.86
N VAL A 369 -2.69 -0.59 6.01
CA VAL A 369 -1.63 -1.43 5.44
C VAL A 369 -1.94 -1.64 3.96
N ALA A 370 -1.02 -1.21 3.08
CA ALA A 370 -1.20 -1.28 1.64
C ALA A 370 -0.61 -2.56 1.04
N ILE A 371 -1.47 -3.40 0.46
CA ILE A 371 -1.10 -4.62 -0.26
C ILE A 371 -1.16 -4.32 -1.76
N THR A 372 -0.01 -4.26 -2.42
CA THR A 372 0.08 -3.82 -3.82
C THR A 372 0.24 -5.01 -4.76
N GLY A 373 -0.50 -5.00 -5.87
CA GLY A 373 -0.37 -6.03 -6.90
C GLY A 373 0.98 -5.94 -7.63
N THR A 374 1.45 -7.06 -8.17
CA THR A 374 2.72 -7.12 -8.92
C THR A 374 2.52 -7.17 -10.44
N HIS A 375 1.31 -7.49 -10.90
CA HIS A 375 1.00 -7.65 -12.32
C HIS A 375 0.43 -6.37 -12.93
N THR A 376 1.10 -5.84 -13.96
CA THR A 376 0.62 -4.68 -14.71
C THR A 376 -0.70 -4.96 -15.42
N PHE A 377 -1.66 -4.06 -15.27
CA PHE A 377 -3.04 -4.20 -15.75
C PHE A 377 -3.74 -5.47 -15.24
N GLY A 378 -3.22 -6.08 -14.17
CA GLY A 378 -3.76 -7.29 -13.59
C GLY A 378 -5.06 -7.06 -12.81
N ARG A 379 -5.27 -5.81 -12.37
CA ARG A 379 -6.40 -5.35 -11.56
C ARG A 379 -6.52 -6.07 -10.22
N PHE A 380 -5.40 -6.15 -9.51
CA PHE A 380 -5.35 -6.70 -8.16
C PHE A 380 -6.32 -5.94 -7.22
N GLY A 381 -7.16 -6.66 -6.49
CA GLY A 381 -8.21 -6.06 -5.66
C GLY A 381 -9.57 -5.94 -6.35
N THR A 382 -9.76 -6.58 -7.51
CA THR A 382 -11.09 -6.68 -8.15
C THR A 382 -12.06 -7.46 -7.26
N ALA A 383 -11.63 -8.57 -6.68
CA ALA A 383 -12.40 -9.35 -5.72
C ALA A 383 -11.60 -9.51 -4.43
N ILE A 384 -12.27 -9.44 -3.30
CA ILE A 384 -11.72 -9.73 -1.98
C ILE A 384 -12.72 -10.66 -1.30
N ALA A 385 -12.25 -11.81 -0.84
CA ALA A 385 -13.09 -12.83 -0.23
C ALA A 385 -12.46 -13.30 1.08
N PRO A 386 -13.12 -13.08 2.24
CA PRO A 386 -12.78 -13.75 3.47
C PRO A 386 -12.83 -15.27 3.26
N LEU A 387 -11.82 -15.97 3.76
CA LEU A 387 -11.71 -17.43 3.66
C LEU A 387 -12.04 -18.13 4.98
N GLY A 388 -12.16 -17.37 6.08
CA GLY A 388 -12.00 -17.92 7.41
C GLY A 388 -10.56 -18.38 7.64
N ASP A 389 -10.33 -19.14 8.69
CA ASP A 389 -9.02 -19.74 8.97
C ASP A 389 -8.79 -20.97 8.07
N ILE A 390 -8.15 -20.74 6.92
CA ILE A 390 -7.97 -21.75 5.88
C ILE A 390 -6.86 -22.73 6.23
N ASN A 391 -5.92 -22.40 7.11
CA ASN A 391 -4.84 -23.30 7.57
C ASN A 391 -4.99 -23.81 9.01
N GLN A 392 -6.06 -23.41 9.72
CA GLN A 392 -6.36 -23.75 11.12
C GLN A 392 -5.25 -23.31 12.09
N ASP A 393 -4.69 -22.11 11.89
CA ASP A 393 -3.63 -21.54 12.75
C ASP A 393 -4.14 -20.55 13.81
N GLY A 394 -5.44 -20.24 13.81
CA GLY A 394 -6.10 -19.34 14.74
C GLY A 394 -6.42 -17.96 14.17
N TYR A 395 -6.00 -17.63 12.94
CA TYR A 395 -6.27 -16.34 12.31
C TYR A 395 -7.11 -16.54 11.03
N ASN A 396 -8.01 -15.62 10.71
CA ASN A 396 -8.70 -15.70 9.43
C ASN A 396 -7.81 -15.21 8.30
N ASP A 397 -8.10 -15.70 7.10
CA ASP A 397 -7.33 -15.44 5.90
C ASP A 397 -8.19 -14.83 4.80
N VAL A 398 -7.52 -14.32 3.75
CA VAL A 398 -8.20 -13.62 2.66
C VAL A 398 -7.66 -14.01 1.29
N ALA A 399 -8.56 -14.17 0.32
CA ALA A 399 -8.23 -14.31 -1.09
C ALA A 399 -8.47 -12.99 -1.83
N VAL A 400 -7.51 -12.60 -2.67
CA VAL A 400 -7.60 -11.42 -3.53
C VAL A 400 -7.51 -11.81 -5.00
N GLY A 401 -8.51 -11.38 -5.77
CA GLY A 401 -8.61 -11.58 -7.21
C GLY A 401 -7.77 -10.59 -8.02
N CYS A 402 -7.04 -11.12 -8.99
CA CYS A 402 -6.27 -10.38 -9.99
C CYS A 402 -6.63 -10.95 -11.38
N PRO A 403 -7.84 -10.64 -11.91
CA PRO A 403 -8.48 -11.35 -13.01
C PRO A 403 -7.71 -11.34 -14.33
N PHE A 404 -6.77 -10.40 -14.49
CA PHE A 404 -5.94 -10.26 -15.69
C PHE A 404 -4.45 -10.36 -15.35
N GLY A 405 -4.12 -10.86 -14.15
CA GLY A 405 -2.75 -11.11 -13.72
C GLY A 405 -2.09 -12.28 -14.45
N GLY A 406 -0.77 -12.39 -14.29
CA GLY A 406 0.06 -13.34 -15.03
C GLY A 406 0.57 -12.81 -16.36
N GLU A 407 1.68 -13.36 -16.84
CA GLU A 407 2.26 -13.00 -18.15
C GLU A 407 1.28 -13.29 -19.31
N ASP A 408 0.50 -14.36 -19.16
CA ASP A 408 -0.53 -14.79 -20.10
C ASP A 408 -1.85 -14.02 -19.97
N ARG A 409 -1.96 -13.12 -18.98
CA ARG A 409 -3.23 -12.48 -18.56
C ARG A 409 -4.34 -13.50 -18.29
N GLY A 410 -3.96 -14.71 -17.89
CA GLY A 410 -4.87 -15.81 -17.58
C GLY A 410 -5.65 -15.62 -16.28
N GLY A 411 -5.30 -14.60 -15.48
CA GLY A 411 -5.88 -14.32 -14.18
C GLY A 411 -5.17 -15.09 -13.06
N ARG A 412 -5.17 -14.50 -11.87
CA ARG A 412 -4.57 -15.03 -10.64
C ARG A 412 -5.49 -14.79 -9.46
N VAL A 413 -5.42 -15.67 -8.46
CA VAL A 413 -5.98 -15.43 -7.12
C VAL A 413 -4.86 -15.61 -6.12
N LEU A 414 -4.63 -14.60 -5.28
CA LEU A 414 -3.56 -14.58 -4.29
C LEU A 414 -4.16 -14.80 -2.90
N ILE A 415 -3.58 -15.71 -2.13
CA ILE A 415 -4.02 -16.06 -0.79
C ILE A 415 -3.07 -15.43 0.23
N PHE A 416 -3.62 -14.65 1.14
CA PHE A 416 -2.90 -13.96 2.20
C PHE A 416 -3.34 -14.49 3.55
N ASN A 417 -2.38 -14.92 4.35
CA ASN A 417 -2.67 -15.40 5.70
C ASN A 417 -2.68 -14.28 6.74
N GLY A 418 -3.64 -14.37 7.66
CA GLY A 418 -3.74 -13.52 8.84
C GLY A 418 -2.60 -13.75 9.83
N ASN A 419 -2.36 -12.79 10.73
CA ASN A 419 -1.41 -12.91 11.84
C ASN A 419 -1.64 -11.80 12.86
N SER A 420 -1.20 -12.02 14.11
CA SER A 420 -1.35 -11.06 15.20
C SER A 420 -0.67 -9.70 14.96
N ASP A 421 0.41 -9.68 14.17
CA ASP A 421 1.26 -8.51 13.92
C ASP A 421 0.95 -7.81 12.58
N ALA A 422 -0.24 -8.02 12.02
CA ALA A 422 -0.61 -7.58 10.68
C ALA A 422 -0.40 -6.06 10.43
N SER A 423 -0.44 -5.25 11.50
CA SER A 423 -0.17 -3.80 11.43
C SER A 423 1.29 -3.45 11.11
N THR A 424 2.24 -4.28 11.52
CA THR A 424 3.68 -4.02 11.38
C THR A 424 4.35 -4.89 10.32
N GLN A 425 3.94 -6.15 10.20
CA GLN A 425 4.53 -7.11 9.25
C GLN A 425 3.72 -7.21 7.95
N GLY A 426 2.49 -6.69 7.94
CA GLY A 426 1.54 -6.90 6.84
C GLY A 426 1.00 -8.33 6.81
N LEU A 427 0.30 -8.68 5.74
CA LEU A 427 -0.17 -10.04 5.49
C LEU A 427 0.84 -10.85 4.69
N THR A 428 0.94 -12.15 4.95
CA THR A 428 1.89 -13.03 4.28
C THR A 428 1.22 -13.68 3.05
N LEU A 429 1.78 -13.48 1.85
CA LEU A 429 1.36 -14.20 0.65
C LEU A 429 1.80 -15.66 0.72
N SER A 430 0.87 -16.60 0.83
CA SER A 430 1.18 -18.02 1.01
C SER A 430 1.01 -18.87 -0.25
N GLN A 431 0.10 -18.48 -1.16
CA GLN A 431 -0.11 -19.16 -2.44
C GLN A 431 -0.68 -18.24 -3.51
N GLU A 432 -0.31 -18.54 -4.75
CA GLU A 432 -0.89 -17.97 -5.96
C GLU A 432 -1.59 -19.10 -6.74
N LEU A 433 -2.89 -18.95 -6.98
CA LEU A 433 -3.69 -19.86 -7.78
C LEU A 433 -3.75 -19.39 -9.24
N ARG A 434 -3.75 -20.37 -10.15
CA ARG A 434 -3.89 -20.19 -11.59
C ARG A 434 -5.08 -21.01 -12.08
N ALA A 435 -5.70 -20.56 -13.16
CA ALA A 435 -6.74 -21.34 -13.82
C ALA A 435 -6.19 -22.70 -14.26
N ALA A 436 -6.97 -23.76 -14.07
CA ALA A 436 -6.57 -25.13 -14.41
C ALA A 436 -6.30 -25.32 -15.92
N ARG A 437 -6.86 -24.46 -16.77
CA ARG A 437 -6.70 -24.50 -18.22
C ARG A 437 -6.35 -23.12 -18.76
N SER A 438 -5.33 -23.08 -19.62
CA SER A 438 -5.04 -21.90 -20.43
C SER A 438 -6.08 -21.80 -21.56
N HIS A 439 -6.77 -20.67 -21.65
CA HIS A 439 -7.76 -20.40 -22.68
C HIS A 439 -7.13 -19.68 -23.87
N SER A 440 -7.23 -20.27 -25.06
CA SER A 440 -6.80 -19.66 -26.32
C SER A 440 -7.94 -18.85 -26.94
N GLY A 441 -8.32 -17.74 -26.31
CA GLY A 441 -9.35 -16.83 -26.84
C GLY A 441 -9.96 -15.92 -25.77
N GLY A 442 -9.74 -14.60 -25.90
CA GLY A 442 -10.25 -13.60 -24.95
C GLY A 442 -9.54 -13.61 -23.58
N LEU A 443 -9.92 -12.68 -22.71
CA LEU A 443 -9.45 -12.65 -21.33
C LEU A 443 -10.39 -13.53 -20.47
N PRO A 444 -9.89 -14.62 -19.84
CA PRO A 444 -10.75 -15.55 -19.10
C PRO A 444 -11.39 -14.92 -17.85
N GLY A 445 -10.72 -13.94 -17.24
CA GLY A 445 -11.20 -13.26 -16.03
C GLY A 445 -11.20 -14.15 -14.79
N PHE A 446 -10.29 -15.11 -14.70
CA PHE A 446 -10.16 -16.00 -13.54
C PHE A 446 -9.77 -15.21 -12.29
N GLY A 447 -10.62 -15.24 -11.26
CA GLY A 447 -10.46 -14.40 -10.06
C GLY A 447 -11.24 -13.09 -10.12
N PHE A 448 -12.12 -12.91 -11.12
CA PHE A 448 -13.04 -11.77 -11.15
C PHE A 448 -14.08 -11.86 -10.04
N THR A 449 -14.49 -13.08 -9.68
CA THR A 449 -15.25 -13.35 -8.45
C THR A 449 -14.60 -14.48 -7.67
N VAL A 450 -14.65 -14.35 -6.35
CA VAL A 450 -14.07 -15.28 -5.40
C VAL A 450 -15.01 -15.39 -4.20
N ARG A 451 -15.22 -16.60 -3.69
CA ARG A 451 -15.93 -16.87 -2.43
C ARG A 451 -15.26 -18.00 -1.66
N GLY A 452 -15.03 -17.80 -0.37
CA GLY A 452 -14.54 -18.82 0.55
C GLY A 452 -15.33 -18.83 1.85
N GLY A 453 -14.76 -19.39 2.92
CA GLY A 453 -15.36 -19.36 4.26
C GLY A 453 -16.28 -20.55 4.57
N GLN A 454 -16.45 -21.51 3.66
CA GLN A 454 -17.31 -22.67 3.87
C GLN A 454 -16.56 -23.95 3.50
N ASP A 455 -16.56 -24.92 4.41
CA ASP A 455 -16.08 -26.29 4.17
C ASP A 455 -17.11 -27.06 3.33
N LEU A 456 -16.72 -27.51 2.14
CA LEU A 456 -17.58 -28.15 1.14
C LEU A 456 -17.57 -29.68 1.24
N ASP A 457 -16.47 -30.28 1.71
CA ASP A 457 -16.28 -31.73 1.78
C ASP A 457 -16.19 -32.29 3.21
N ASN A 458 -16.48 -31.45 4.22
CA ASN A 458 -16.55 -31.78 5.63
C ASN A 458 -15.21 -32.30 6.18
N ASN A 459 -14.11 -31.70 5.72
CA ASN A 459 -12.75 -32.00 6.16
C ASN A 459 -12.23 -31.05 7.25
N GLN A 460 -13.10 -30.15 7.75
CA GLN A 460 -12.86 -29.09 8.75
C GLN A 460 -12.09 -27.87 8.25
N TYR A 461 -11.72 -27.81 6.97
CA TYR A 461 -11.05 -26.67 6.38
C TYR A 461 -12.00 -25.95 5.40
N PRO A 462 -12.08 -24.61 5.45
CA PRO A 462 -12.83 -23.84 4.47
C PRO A 462 -12.28 -24.02 3.05
N ASP A 463 -13.18 -24.09 2.06
CA ASP A 463 -12.83 -24.23 0.64
C ASP A 463 -13.03 -22.93 -0.14
N LEU A 464 -12.60 -22.91 -1.40
CA LEU A 464 -12.59 -21.73 -2.24
C LEU A 464 -13.24 -21.96 -3.61
N ILE A 465 -14.13 -21.06 -4.01
CA ILE A 465 -14.75 -20.99 -5.34
C ILE A 465 -14.21 -19.77 -6.08
N VAL A 466 -13.79 -19.97 -7.33
CA VAL A 466 -13.25 -18.93 -8.21
C VAL A 466 -13.99 -18.90 -9.54
N GLY A 467 -14.56 -17.75 -9.90
CA GLY A 467 -15.21 -17.52 -11.18
C GLY A 467 -14.27 -17.02 -12.26
N ALA A 468 -14.46 -17.50 -13.49
CA ALA A 468 -13.79 -17.07 -14.71
C ALA A 468 -14.83 -16.78 -15.81
N PHE A 469 -15.59 -15.69 -15.63
CA PHE A 469 -16.77 -15.39 -16.45
C PHE A 469 -16.46 -15.26 -17.95
N GLY A 470 -15.26 -14.81 -18.32
CA GLY A 470 -14.85 -14.68 -19.72
C GLY A 470 -14.66 -16.04 -20.40
N ALA A 471 -14.27 -17.06 -19.63
CA ALA A 471 -14.18 -18.45 -20.07
C ALA A 471 -15.50 -19.24 -19.88
N GLY A 472 -16.47 -18.70 -19.13
CA GLY A 472 -17.68 -19.44 -18.79
C GLY A 472 -17.44 -20.60 -17.82
N GLU A 473 -16.44 -20.50 -16.96
CA GLU A 473 -16.01 -21.56 -16.04
C GLU A 473 -16.02 -21.10 -14.57
N VAL A 474 -16.23 -22.05 -13.66
CA VAL A 474 -16.05 -21.88 -12.21
C VAL A 474 -15.19 -23.02 -11.69
N SER A 475 -14.14 -22.69 -10.93
CA SER A 475 -13.23 -23.66 -10.31
C SER A 475 -13.46 -23.71 -8.80
N VAL A 476 -13.52 -24.91 -8.25
CA VAL A 476 -13.63 -25.18 -6.82
C VAL A 476 -12.32 -25.83 -6.36
N TYR A 477 -11.66 -25.17 -5.41
CA TYR A 477 -10.41 -25.60 -4.80
C TYR A 477 -10.69 -26.05 -3.37
N ARG A 478 -10.22 -27.25 -3.04
CA ARG A 478 -10.37 -27.82 -1.71
C ARG A 478 -9.14 -27.61 -0.86
N SER A 479 -9.33 -27.36 0.42
CA SER A 479 -8.24 -27.18 1.37
C SER A 479 -7.74 -28.51 1.93
N ARG A 480 -6.42 -28.70 1.94
CA ARG A 480 -5.76 -29.91 2.44
C ARG A 480 -5.51 -29.76 3.94
N ALA A 481 -5.61 -30.87 4.68
CA ALA A 481 -5.24 -30.90 6.09
C ALA A 481 -3.76 -30.54 6.29
N VAL A 482 -3.49 -29.65 7.24
CA VAL A 482 -2.15 -29.13 7.55
C VAL A 482 -1.54 -29.92 8.70
N VAL A 483 -0.38 -30.52 8.46
CA VAL A 483 0.35 -31.32 9.44
C VAL A 483 1.51 -30.49 9.98
N SER A 484 1.47 -30.21 11.28
CA SER A 484 2.57 -29.60 12.03
C SER A 484 3.42 -30.70 12.66
N VAL A 485 4.74 -30.63 12.45
CA VAL A 485 5.70 -31.63 12.94
C VAL A 485 6.62 -31.01 13.97
N GLU A 486 6.69 -31.61 15.15
CA GLU A 486 7.68 -31.30 16.18
C GLU A 486 8.77 -32.38 16.12
N ALA A 487 9.86 -32.09 15.41
CA ALA A 487 11.00 -33.00 15.29
C ALA A 487 12.11 -32.60 16.26
N ALA A 488 12.81 -33.60 16.81
CA ALA A 488 13.96 -33.42 17.69
C ALA A 488 15.04 -34.44 17.35
N MET A 489 16.29 -33.99 17.37
CA MET A 489 17.47 -34.83 17.22
C MET A 489 18.33 -34.64 18.47
N THR A 490 18.69 -35.74 19.15
CA THR A 490 19.50 -35.69 20.37
C THR A 490 20.71 -36.59 20.23
N LEU A 491 21.89 -36.03 20.51
CA LEU A 491 23.20 -36.70 20.42
C LEU A 491 23.68 -37.10 21.82
N THR A 492 24.13 -38.34 21.99
CA THR A 492 24.64 -38.81 23.29
C THR A 492 25.84 -39.76 23.11
N PRO A 493 27.06 -39.36 23.51
CA PRO A 493 27.48 -38.04 24.00
C PRO A 493 27.59 -37.00 22.86
N GLN A 494 27.58 -35.71 23.21
CA GLN A 494 27.79 -34.60 22.26
C GLN A 494 29.28 -34.32 22.01
N ILE A 495 30.15 -34.65 22.97
CA ILE A 495 31.62 -34.59 22.83
C ILE A 495 32.14 -36.02 22.69
N LEU A 496 32.88 -36.26 21.62
CA LEU A 496 33.55 -37.50 21.30
C LEU A 496 34.99 -37.44 21.81
N ASN A 497 35.33 -38.35 22.72
CA ASN A 497 36.70 -38.62 23.09
C ASN A 497 37.24 -39.76 22.20
N PRO A 498 38.23 -39.51 21.30
CA PRO A 498 38.83 -40.56 20.46
C PRO A 498 39.45 -41.73 21.24
N ASP A 499 39.81 -41.51 22.50
CA ASP A 499 40.37 -42.56 23.36
C ASP A 499 39.29 -43.46 24.00
N ASP A 500 38.03 -42.99 24.03
CA ASP A 500 36.90 -43.71 24.62
C ASP A 500 36.25 -44.66 23.58
N ARG A 501 36.91 -45.79 23.34
CA ARG A 501 36.51 -46.81 22.35
C ARG A 501 35.54 -47.82 22.96
N GLN A 502 34.23 -47.53 22.93
CA GLN A 502 33.20 -48.37 23.57
C GLN A 502 32.43 -49.30 22.62
N CYS A 503 32.38 -49.02 21.32
CA CYS A 503 31.61 -49.81 20.36
C CYS A 503 32.48 -50.77 19.55
N HIS A 504 31.91 -51.93 19.22
CA HIS A 504 32.53 -52.93 18.35
C HIS A 504 32.04 -52.74 16.92
N LEU A 505 32.97 -52.65 15.96
CA LEU A 505 32.64 -52.46 14.55
C LEU A 505 32.24 -53.81 13.92
N PRO A 506 31.04 -53.94 13.30
CA PRO A 506 30.58 -55.20 12.72
C PRO A 506 31.59 -55.78 11.73
N GLU A 507 31.75 -57.10 11.73
CA GLU A 507 32.67 -57.87 10.85
C GLU A 507 34.17 -57.70 11.12
N THR A 508 34.58 -56.83 12.06
CA THR A 508 35.97 -56.66 12.50
C THR A 508 36.07 -56.79 14.01
N ASP A 509 37.26 -57.00 14.59
CA ASP A 509 37.43 -57.01 16.06
C ASP A 509 37.94 -55.66 16.62
N ILE A 510 37.61 -54.57 15.91
CA ILE A 510 38.10 -53.22 16.18
C ILE A 510 37.12 -52.48 17.09
N MET A 511 37.64 -51.92 18.18
CA MET A 511 36.89 -51.05 19.09
C MET A 511 37.01 -49.60 18.61
N VAL A 512 35.87 -48.94 18.47
CA VAL A 512 35.73 -47.57 17.95
C VAL A 512 34.96 -46.68 18.92
N THR A 513 35.26 -45.38 18.89
CA THR A 513 34.45 -44.36 19.58
C THR A 513 33.12 -44.19 18.86
N CYS A 514 32.02 -44.18 19.61
CA CYS A 514 30.68 -44.10 19.05
C CYS A 514 29.78 -43.16 19.83
N LEU A 515 28.74 -42.66 19.16
CA LEU A 515 27.66 -41.90 19.79
C LEU A 515 26.31 -42.39 19.29
N LYS A 516 25.30 -42.22 20.14
CA LYS A 516 23.91 -42.53 19.82
C LYS A 516 23.20 -41.27 19.33
N VAL A 517 22.45 -41.41 18.24
CA VAL A 517 21.62 -40.36 17.63
C VAL A 517 20.17 -40.79 17.74
N ASP A 518 19.39 -40.11 18.56
CA ASP A 518 17.96 -40.35 18.70
C ASP A 518 17.19 -39.31 17.90
N VAL A 519 16.44 -39.77 16.89
CA VAL A 519 15.57 -38.93 16.05
C VAL A 519 14.13 -39.19 16.46
N CYS A 520 13.48 -38.17 17.02
CA CYS A 520 12.09 -38.21 17.44
C CYS A 520 11.26 -37.24 16.60
N ALA A 521 10.01 -37.60 16.34
CA ALA A 521 9.02 -36.69 15.77
C ALA A 521 7.69 -36.86 16.49
N ALA A 522 6.93 -35.78 16.59
CA ALA A 522 5.51 -35.78 16.93
C ALA A 522 4.73 -34.99 15.89
N VAL A 523 3.47 -35.40 15.63
CA VAL A 523 2.60 -34.74 14.65
C VAL A 523 1.33 -34.22 15.31
N SER A 524 0.88 -33.05 14.84
CA SER A 524 -0.37 -32.42 15.25
C SER A 524 -1.04 -31.76 14.04
N GLY A 525 -2.34 -31.52 14.13
CA GLY A 525 -3.12 -30.88 13.08
C GLY A 525 -4.61 -31.22 13.22
N VAL A 526 -5.45 -30.32 12.73
CA VAL A 526 -6.91 -30.49 12.67
C VAL A 526 -7.23 -31.35 11.43
N GLY A 527 -8.23 -32.24 11.50
CA GLY A 527 -8.64 -33.05 10.35
C GLY A 527 -7.57 -33.97 9.71
N ILE A 528 -6.42 -34.21 10.36
CA ILE A 528 -5.35 -35.05 9.80
C ILE A 528 -5.73 -36.55 9.75
N PRO A 529 -5.17 -37.34 8.82
CA PRO A 529 -5.40 -38.79 8.77
C PRO A 529 -4.99 -39.51 10.06
N SER A 530 -5.62 -40.64 10.36
CA SER A 530 -5.35 -41.44 11.57
C SER A 530 -3.90 -41.94 11.70
N SER A 531 -3.20 -42.04 10.57
CA SER A 531 -1.79 -42.37 10.47
C SER A 531 -1.10 -41.46 9.45
N VAL A 532 0.04 -40.89 9.84
CA VAL A 532 0.88 -40.02 9.02
C VAL A 532 2.27 -40.63 8.95
N ASP A 533 2.77 -40.88 7.74
CA ASP A 533 4.10 -41.38 7.51
C ASP A 533 5.05 -40.23 7.16
N LEU A 534 6.08 -40.03 7.98
CA LEU A 534 7.16 -39.08 7.74
C LEU A 534 8.38 -39.82 7.20
N ARG A 535 8.82 -39.46 6.00
CA ARG A 535 10.10 -39.89 5.46
C ARG A 535 11.18 -38.96 6.00
N ALA A 536 12.12 -39.50 6.77
CA ALA A 536 13.22 -38.77 7.39
C ALA A 536 14.57 -39.26 6.85
N GLU A 537 15.44 -38.34 6.47
CA GLU A 537 16.78 -38.58 5.99
C GLU A 537 17.79 -37.94 6.93
N LEU A 538 18.64 -38.76 7.55
CA LEU A 538 19.72 -38.34 8.44
C LEU A 538 21.05 -38.45 7.69
N GLN A 539 21.76 -37.33 7.61
CA GLN A 539 23.05 -37.21 6.94
C GLN A 539 24.14 -36.84 7.94
N LEU A 540 25.21 -37.61 7.95
CA LEU A 540 26.33 -37.46 8.88
C LEU A 540 27.43 -36.60 8.27
N ASP A 541 28.05 -35.76 9.11
CA ASP A 541 29.14 -34.84 8.75
C ASP A 541 28.82 -34.01 7.49
N TRP A 542 27.58 -33.48 7.43
CA TRP A 542 26.96 -32.85 6.25
C TRP A 542 27.84 -31.77 5.62
N LEU A 543 28.35 -30.83 6.43
CA LEU A 543 29.19 -29.71 5.99
C LEU A 543 30.48 -30.15 5.27
N LYS A 544 31.04 -31.33 5.62
CA LYS A 544 32.23 -31.88 4.95
C LYS A 544 31.91 -32.50 3.59
N GLY A 545 30.74 -33.11 3.45
CA GLY A 545 30.29 -33.72 2.20
C GLY A 545 30.16 -32.71 1.05
N ILE A 546 29.61 -31.53 1.34
CA ILE A 546 29.43 -30.45 0.35
C ILE A 546 30.79 -29.89 -0.13
N ARG A 547 31.79 -29.85 0.76
CA ARG A 547 33.12 -29.27 0.47
C ARG A 547 34.13 -30.30 -0.06
N GLY A 548 33.70 -31.53 -0.36
CA GLY A 548 34.57 -32.61 -0.83
C GLY A 548 35.54 -33.14 0.23
N GLY A 549 35.25 -32.92 1.52
CA GLY A 549 36.05 -33.41 2.65
C GLY A 549 35.70 -34.84 3.03
N VAL A 550 36.63 -35.53 3.70
CA VAL A 550 36.42 -36.89 4.22
C VAL A 550 35.35 -36.87 5.31
N LYS A 551 34.36 -37.76 5.20
CA LYS A 551 33.36 -38.01 6.25
C LYS A 551 34.02 -38.71 7.43
N ARG A 552 33.99 -38.07 8.59
CA ARG A 552 34.69 -38.54 9.81
C ARG A 552 33.87 -39.55 10.62
N VAL A 553 32.55 -39.50 10.48
CA VAL A 553 31.62 -40.42 11.15
C VAL A 553 30.77 -41.17 10.14
N LEU A 554 30.40 -42.40 10.50
CA LEU A 554 29.56 -43.29 9.69
C LEU A 554 28.57 -44.04 10.59
N PHE A 555 27.47 -44.54 10.03
CA PHE A 555 26.56 -45.43 10.76
C PHE A 555 27.27 -46.74 11.10
N LEU A 556 27.14 -47.21 12.34
CA LEU A 556 27.87 -48.39 12.83
C LEU A 556 27.48 -49.67 12.08
N ASP A 557 26.21 -49.82 11.74
CA ASP A 557 25.67 -51.03 11.10
C ASP A 557 25.84 -51.04 9.58
N THR A 558 25.59 -49.91 8.89
CA THR A 558 25.69 -49.85 7.42
C THR A 558 27.03 -49.34 6.91
N GLN A 559 27.84 -48.69 7.76
CA GLN A 559 29.08 -48.00 7.39
C GLN A 559 28.90 -46.94 6.30
N GLU A 560 27.68 -46.42 6.13
CA GLU A 560 27.36 -45.34 5.20
C GLU A 560 27.26 -43.98 5.92
N PRO A 561 27.43 -42.84 5.22
CA PRO A 561 27.30 -41.51 5.81
C PRO A 561 25.87 -40.95 5.82
N GLN A 562 24.89 -41.68 5.27
CA GLN A 562 23.50 -41.23 5.17
C GLN A 562 22.53 -42.39 5.40
N ARG A 563 21.35 -42.10 5.93
CA ARG A 563 20.31 -43.10 6.16
C ARG A 563 18.93 -42.49 6.02
N THR A 564 18.05 -43.19 5.30
CA THR A 564 16.64 -42.82 5.18
C THR A 564 15.78 -43.81 5.98
N GLY A 565 14.82 -43.28 6.74
CA GLY A 565 13.82 -44.05 7.48
C GLY A 565 12.42 -43.49 7.28
N VAL A 566 11.42 -44.27 7.69
CA VAL A 566 10.02 -43.83 7.74
C VAL A 566 9.54 -43.92 9.19
N LEU A 567 9.04 -42.81 9.70
CA LEU A 567 8.39 -42.70 11.01
C LEU A 567 6.88 -42.70 10.78
N THR A 568 6.21 -43.79 11.15
CA THR A 568 4.74 -43.87 11.14
C THR A 568 4.20 -43.35 12.46
N LEU A 569 3.49 -42.23 12.41
CA LEU A 569 2.84 -41.59 13.56
C LEU A 569 1.33 -41.69 13.42
N GLY A 570 0.59 -41.57 14.52
CA GLY A 570 -0.87 -41.57 14.49
C GLY A 570 -1.47 -41.26 15.84
N HIS A 571 -2.80 -41.19 15.96
CA HIS A 571 -3.45 -40.84 17.23
C HIS A 571 -3.06 -41.74 18.41
N ASN A 572 -2.80 -43.03 18.16
CA ASN A 572 -2.38 -43.98 19.21
C ASN A 572 -0.87 -43.95 19.51
N ARG A 573 -0.06 -43.28 18.66
CA ARG A 573 1.39 -43.10 18.80
C ARG A 573 1.76 -41.69 18.32
N PRO A 574 1.44 -40.66 19.11
CA PRO A 574 1.63 -39.27 18.70
C PRO A 574 3.11 -38.89 18.56
N ARG A 575 4.01 -39.63 19.24
CA ARG A 575 5.46 -39.48 19.17
C ARG A 575 6.10 -40.80 18.78
N ALA A 576 7.00 -40.77 17.80
CA ALA A 576 7.81 -41.90 17.38
C ALA A 576 9.29 -41.51 17.41
N CYS A 577 10.15 -42.41 17.88
CA CYS A 577 11.59 -42.20 17.93
C CYS A 577 12.32 -43.38 17.30
N VAL A 578 13.38 -43.10 16.56
CA VAL A 578 14.31 -44.09 16.01
C VAL A 578 15.71 -43.74 16.46
N SER A 579 16.41 -44.74 16.98
CA SER A 579 17.78 -44.64 17.48
C SER A 579 18.77 -45.18 16.46
N TYR A 580 19.83 -44.43 16.20
CA TYR A 580 20.97 -44.87 15.40
C TYR A 580 22.26 -44.81 16.24
N THR A 581 23.20 -45.69 15.94
CA THR A 581 24.56 -45.61 16.49
C THR A 581 25.50 -45.24 15.36
N ILE A 582 26.32 -44.21 15.56
CA ILE A 582 27.34 -43.79 14.62
C ILE A 582 28.71 -43.87 15.29
N TYR A 583 29.77 -44.09 14.51
CA TYR A 583 31.12 -44.20 15.02
C TYR A 583 32.06 -43.19 14.35
N LEU A 584 33.09 -42.78 15.09
CA LEU A 584 34.20 -41.97 14.60
C LEU A 584 35.26 -42.89 13.98
N LYS A 585 35.74 -42.52 12.79
CA LYS A 585 36.83 -43.22 12.11
C LYS A 585 38.14 -43.17 12.89
N GLU A 586 39.12 -43.99 12.50
CA GLU A 586 40.45 -43.95 13.11
C GLU A 586 41.15 -42.61 12.77
N GLU A 587 42.06 -42.17 13.65
CA GLU A 587 42.67 -40.84 13.55
C GLU A 587 43.56 -40.63 12.31
N ASP A 588 44.05 -41.70 11.71
CA ASP A 588 44.85 -41.64 10.48
C ASP A 588 44.00 -41.41 9.22
N GLU A 589 42.69 -41.64 9.30
CA GLU A 589 41.76 -41.46 8.18
C GLU A 589 41.34 -39.99 7.97
N PHE A 590 41.48 -39.12 8.98
CA PHE A 590 41.10 -37.72 8.88
C PHE A 590 42.00 -36.80 9.71
N ARG A 591 42.32 -35.63 9.17
CA ARG A 591 43.19 -34.63 9.85
C ARG A 591 42.40 -33.59 10.64
N ASP A 592 41.14 -33.39 10.30
CA ASP A 592 40.34 -32.29 10.84
C ASP A 592 39.62 -32.69 12.12
N LYS A 593 40.18 -32.26 13.25
CA LYS A 593 39.62 -32.46 14.60
C LYS A 593 38.91 -31.20 15.15
N LEU A 594 39.02 -30.06 14.47
CA LEU A 594 38.49 -28.78 14.95
C LEU A 594 37.07 -28.50 14.48
N THR A 595 36.73 -28.88 13.24
CA THR A 595 35.40 -28.57 12.71
C THR A 595 34.31 -29.44 13.37
N PRO A 596 33.13 -28.89 13.70
CA PRO A 596 32.04 -29.68 14.28
C PRO A 596 31.59 -30.80 13.32
N ILE A 597 31.29 -31.97 13.87
CA ILE A 597 30.62 -33.05 13.16
C ILE A 597 29.14 -32.67 13.07
N SER A 598 28.72 -32.19 11.90
CA SER A 598 27.36 -31.68 11.71
C SER A 598 26.43 -32.78 11.22
N LEU A 599 25.38 -33.08 11.97
CA LEU A 599 24.33 -34.00 11.57
C LEU A 599 23.15 -33.19 11.04
N ALA A 600 22.63 -33.56 9.88
CA ALA A 600 21.51 -32.90 9.24
C ALA A 600 20.34 -33.88 9.11
N LEU A 601 19.17 -33.49 9.59
CA LEU A 601 17.92 -34.24 9.47
C LEU A 601 16.98 -33.47 8.53
N ASN A 602 16.64 -34.07 7.42
CA ASN A 602 15.61 -33.57 6.50
C ASN A 602 14.40 -34.50 6.55
N TYR A 603 13.19 -33.94 6.66
CA TYR A 603 11.98 -34.75 6.69
C TYR A 603 10.88 -34.21 5.78
N SER A 604 10.08 -35.14 5.27
CA SER A 604 8.96 -34.86 4.35
C SER A 604 7.81 -35.83 4.60
N LEU A 605 6.59 -35.48 4.18
CA LEU A 605 5.49 -36.43 4.15
C LEU A 605 5.78 -37.52 3.11
N ALA A 606 5.55 -38.77 3.47
CA ALA A 606 5.63 -39.87 2.53
C ALA A 606 4.55 -39.73 1.43
N PRO A 607 4.80 -40.26 0.22
CA PRO A 607 3.81 -40.21 -0.86
C PRO A 607 2.47 -40.81 -0.39
N PRO A 608 1.33 -40.15 -0.67
CA PRO A 608 0.04 -40.65 -0.24
C PRO A 608 -0.26 -42.03 -0.89
N PRO A 609 -0.97 -42.93 -0.20
CA PRO A 609 -1.52 -44.12 -0.83
C PRO A 609 -2.41 -43.73 -2.01
N ARG A 610 -2.47 -44.56 -3.07
CA ARG A 610 -3.27 -44.28 -4.29
C ARG A 610 -4.77 -44.05 -4.04
N ASP A 611 -5.27 -44.38 -2.84
CA ASP A 611 -6.68 -44.25 -2.44
C ASP A 611 -7.04 -42.89 -1.78
N HIS A 612 -6.08 -42.01 -1.47
CA HIS A 612 -6.38 -40.69 -0.91
C HIS A 612 -6.68 -39.65 -2.00
N TYR A 613 -7.94 -39.22 -2.06
CA TYR A 613 -8.44 -38.19 -3.00
C TYR A 613 -8.03 -36.75 -2.64
N LEU A 614 -7.45 -36.53 -1.46
CA LEU A 614 -6.94 -35.24 -0.98
C LEU A 614 -5.80 -35.47 0.03
N PRO A 615 -4.53 -35.37 -0.38
CA PRO A 615 -3.40 -35.65 0.51
C PRO A 615 -3.15 -34.50 1.50
N PRO A 616 -2.68 -34.74 2.74
CA PRO A 616 -2.29 -33.68 3.66
C PRO A 616 -1.04 -32.92 3.15
N VAL A 617 -0.76 -31.76 3.74
CA VAL A 617 0.42 -30.92 3.45
C VAL A 617 1.16 -30.59 4.74
N LEU A 618 2.48 -30.42 4.67
CA LEU A 618 3.26 -29.94 5.82
C LEU A 618 2.99 -28.46 6.06
N ASN A 619 2.98 -28.06 7.32
CA ASN A 619 2.93 -26.66 7.70
C ASN A 619 4.15 -25.91 7.13
N ARG A 620 3.91 -24.97 6.22
CA ARG A 620 4.95 -24.17 5.55
C ARG A 620 5.76 -23.30 6.51
N TYR A 621 5.16 -22.91 7.63
CA TYR A 621 5.81 -22.09 8.65
C TYR A 621 6.73 -22.92 9.58
N SER A 622 6.69 -24.25 9.47
CA SER A 622 7.59 -25.16 10.21
C SER A 622 8.83 -25.53 9.38
N SER A 623 9.99 -25.60 10.02
CA SER A 623 11.23 -26.03 9.36
C SER A 623 11.24 -27.55 9.15
N SER A 624 11.38 -28.00 7.91
CA SER A 624 11.59 -29.41 7.53
C SER A 624 13.05 -29.88 7.68
N PHE A 625 13.93 -28.98 8.14
CA PHE A 625 15.36 -29.23 8.30
C PHE A 625 15.79 -28.93 9.73
N LEU A 626 16.48 -29.89 10.35
CA LEU A 626 17.15 -29.73 11.64
C LEU A 626 18.63 -30.04 11.49
N GLN A 627 19.45 -29.34 12.27
CA GLN A 627 20.88 -29.57 12.33
C GLN A 627 21.32 -29.59 13.79
N ASP A 628 22.21 -30.50 14.12
CA ASP A 628 22.84 -30.59 15.44
C ASP A 628 24.33 -30.97 15.26
N HIS A 629 25.13 -30.76 16.29
CA HIS A 629 26.58 -30.81 16.23
C HIS A 629 27.17 -31.69 17.33
N ALA A 630 28.10 -32.55 16.93
CA ALA A 630 29.02 -33.24 17.84
C ALA A 630 30.45 -32.71 17.67
N TYR A 631 31.23 -32.80 18.75
CA TYR A 631 32.58 -32.25 18.85
C TYR A 631 33.61 -33.32 19.10
N ILE A 632 34.82 -33.15 18.59
CA ILE A 632 35.96 -34.00 18.98
C ILE A 632 36.70 -33.26 20.09
N LEU A 633 36.95 -33.94 21.20
CA LEU A 633 37.69 -33.39 22.33
C LEU A 633 39.12 -32.99 21.88
N LEU A 634 39.53 -31.75 22.17
CA LEU A 634 40.83 -31.20 21.77
C LEU A 634 41.32 -30.16 22.79
N ASP A 635 42.57 -30.30 23.26
CA ASP A 635 43.31 -29.32 24.08
C ASP A 635 42.65 -28.91 25.43
N CYS A 636 42.01 -29.84 26.16
CA CYS A 636 41.36 -29.59 27.46
C CYS A 636 42.18 -30.08 28.69
N GLY A 637 43.50 -29.98 28.66
CA GLY A 637 44.36 -30.38 29.79
C GLY A 637 44.35 -31.89 30.12
N ASP A 638 44.91 -32.26 31.27
CA ASP A 638 45.03 -33.67 31.73
C ASP A 638 43.72 -34.24 32.30
N ASP A 639 42.78 -33.37 32.70
CA ASP A 639 41.48 -33.73 33.26
C ASP A 639 40.37 -33.84 32.21
N ASN A 640 40.68 -33.52 30.94
CA ASN A 640 39.77 -33.61 29.79
C ASN A 640 38.51 -32.73 29.91
N ILE A 641 38.54 -31.66 30.72
CA ILE A 641 37.40 -30.75 30.96
C ILE A 641 37.82 -29.31 30.62
N CYS A 642 37.34 -28.78 29.49
CA CYS A 642 37.64 -27.40 29.10
C CYS A 642 36.87 -26.36 29.93
N ILE A 643 37.58 -25.52 30.69
CA ILE A 643 37.02 -24.40 31.49
C ILE A 643 37.47 -23.04 30.89
N PRO A 644 36.57 -22.30 30.21
CA PRO A 644 36.90 -21.00 29.62
C PRO A 644 36.86 -19.85 30.65
N ASP A 645 37.42 -18.69 30.32
CA ASP A 645 37.26 -17.43 31.09
C ASP A 645 36.87 -16.29 30.13
N LEU A 646 35.56 -16.16 29.90
CA LEU A 646 34.99 -15.24 28.92
C LEU A 646 34.75 -13.86 29.53
N GLN A 647 35.35 -12.82 28.95
CA GLN A 647 35.23 -11.43 29.39
C GLN A 647 34.70 -10.54 28.26
N LEU A 648 33.79 -9.63 28.59
CA LEU A 648 33.09 -8.78 27.64
C LEU A 648 33.15 -7.30 28.05
N THR A 649 33.51 -6.43 27.11
CA THR A 649 33.43 -4.97 27.25
C THR A 649 32.74 -4.35 26.03
N ALA A 650 32.00 -3.25 26.20
CA ALA A 650 31.32 -2.58 25.10
C ALA A 650 31.17 -1.06 25.30
N SER A 651 31.04 -0.32 24.21
CA SER A 651 30.88 1.14 24.18
C SER A 651 30.02 1.60 22.99
N MET A 652 29.52 2.85 23.02
CA MET A 652 28.68 3.44 21.97
C MET A 652 29.31 4.71 21.39
N ASP A 653 29.05 4.97 20.11
CA ASP A 653 29.49 6.20 19.41
C ASP A 653 28.73 7.47 19.85
N ARG A 654 27.57 7.31 20.48
CA ARG A 654 26.70 8.41 20.93
C ARG A 654 25.96 8.07 22.22
N SER A 655 25.51 9.11 22.92
CA SER A 655 24.77 9.03 24.18
C SER A 655 23.32 9.56 24.11
N GLU A 656 22.97 10.26 23.03
CA GLU A 656 21.66 10.92 22.85
C GLU A 656 21.03 10.58 21.49
N LEU A 657 19.72 10.39 21.48
CA LEU A 657 18.89 10.13 20.29
C LEU A 657 17.86 11.24 20.12
N VAL A 658 17.64 11.69 18.88
CA VAL A 658 16.72 12.80 18.60
C VAL A 658 15.42 12.27 17.99
N ILE A 659 14.27 12.63 18.57
CA ILE A 659 12.96 12.20 18.08
C ILE A 659 12.68 12.77 16.67
N GLY A 660 12.33 11.90 15.73
CA GLY A 660 12.04 12.25 14.32
C GLY A 660 13.28 12.43 13.43
N ALA A 661 14.48 12.18 13.97
CA ALA A 661 15.72 12.11 13.21
C ALA A 661 16.07 10.66 12.87
N ASP A 662 16.89 10.47 11.83
CA ASP A 662 17.43 9.17 11.47
C ASP A 662 18.59 8.84 12.42
N ASN A 663 18.31 8.19 13.54
CA ASN A 663 19.34 7.86 14.52
C ASN A 663 20.03 6.54 14.14
N LEU A 664 21.34 6.62 13.89
CA LEU A 664 22.21 5.46 13.67
C LEU A 664 23.14 5.31 14.87
N VAL A 665 23.18 4.13 15.48
CA VAL A 665 24.00 3.84 16.67
C VAL A 665 25.00 2.74 16.30
N MET A 666 26.25 2.88 16.73
CA MET A 666 27.28 1.86 16.57
C MET A 666 27.80 1.42 17.94
N LEU A 667 27.68 0.11 18.22
CA LEU A 667 28.23 -0.54 19.40
C LEU A 667 29.61 -1.11 19.05
N THR A 668 30.65 -0.71 19.78
CA THR A 668 31.98 -1.33 19.69
C THR A 668 32.17 -2.27 20.88
N ILE A 669 32.40 -3.55 20.59
CA ILE A 669 32.35 -4.65 21.56
C ILE A 669 33.66 -5.41 21.49
N THR A 670 34.28 -5.70 22.63
CA THR A 670 35.52 -6.48 22.73
C THR A 670 35.28 -7.71 23.61
N ALA A 671 35.51 -8.88 23.04
CA ALA A 671 35.37 -10.20 23.65
C ALA A 671 36.74 -10.85 23.83
N VAL A 672 36.99 -11.41 25.02
CA VAL A 672 38.29 -12.00 25.38
C VAL A 672 38.06 -13.36 26.05
N ASN A 673 38.87 -14.37 25.72
CA ASN A 673 38.92 -15.63 26.44
C ASN A 673 40.31 -15.81 27.10
N GLN A 674 40.38 -15.73 28.43
CA GLN A 674 41.64 -15.90 29.20
C GLN A 674 41.81 -17.32 29.77
N GLY A 675 40.82 -18.20 29.59
CA GLY A 675 40.82 -19.59 30.08
C GLY A 675 41.19 -20.58 28.98
N GLU A 676 40.62 -21.78 29.04
CA GLU A 676 40.77 -22.82 28.02
C GLU A 676 39.79 -22.64 26.85
N GLY A 677 39.78 -23.58 25.89
CA GLY A 677 38.91 -23.50 24.71
C GLY A 677 37.42 -23.44 25.05
N ALA A 678 36.74 -22.40 24.57
CA ALA A 678 35.28 -22.26 24.70
C ALA A 678 34.58 -22.77 23.43
N TYR A 679 33.75 -23.82 23.52
CA TYR A 679 33.03 -24.37 22.37
C TYR A 679 31.75 -23.58 22.08
N GLU A 680 31.36 -23.46 20.81
CA GLU A 680 30.18 -22.70 20.35
C GLU A 680 30.07 -21.31 21.01
N THR A 681 31.15 -20.53 20.96
CA THR A 681 31.14 -19.23 21.63
C THR A 681 30.35 -18.23 20.80
N GLU A 682 29.27 -17.69 21.37
CA GLU A 682 28.36 -16.75 20.74
C GLU A 682 28.21 -15.48 21.58
N LEU A 683 28.20 -14.32 20.93
CA LEU A 683 27.83 -13.04 21.52
C LEU A 683 26.33 -12.80 21.31
N HIS A 684 25.58 -12.64 22.40
CA HIS A 684 24.15 -12.33 22.38
C HIS A 684 23.96 -10.86 22.72
N THR A 685 23.32 -10.11 21.83
CA THR A 685 22.98 -8.69 22.01
C THR A 685 21.47 -8.53 21.99
N LEU A 686 20.88 -8.23 23.14
CA LEU A 686 19.46 -7.92 23.29
C LEU A 686 19.19 -6.51 22.76
N VAL A 687 18.30 -6.42 21.78
CA VAL A 687 17.98 -5.20 21.04
C VAL A 687 16.66 -4.61 21.57
N PRO A 688 16.61 -3.31 21.92
CA PRO A 688 15.37 -2.68 22.36
C PRO A 688 14.35 -2.58 21.20
N PRO A 689 13.03 -2.58 21.48
CA PRO A 689 11.99 -2.63 20.46
C PRO A 689 12.01 -1.43 19.50
N GLU A 690 12.60 -0.30 19.90
CA GLU A 690 12.74 0.90 19.09
C GLU A 690 13.86 0.81 18.03
N ALA A 691 14.76 -0.17 18.15
CA ALA A 691 15.95 -0.33 17.33
C ALA A 691 15.87 -1.53 16.38
N ASP A 692 16.46 -1.37 15.20
CA ASP A 692 16.58 -2.40 14.17
C ASP A 692 18.07 -2.63 13.83
N TYR A 693 18.46 -3.90 13.69
CA TYR A 693 19.84 -4.28 13.36
C TYR A 693 20.15 -4.05 11.88
N ILE A 694 21.24 -3.35 11.59
CA ILE A 694 21.68 -3.06 10.20
C ILE A 694 22.71 -4.08 9.73
N GLY A 695 23.64 -4.47 10.62
CA GLY A 695 24.75 -5.34 10.26
C GLY A 695 26.05 -5.02 10.99
N VAL A 696 27.04 -5.88 10.78
CA VAL A 696 28.42 -5.70 11.25
C VAL A 696 29.11 -4.58 10.48
N GLU A 697 29.95 -3.81 11.15
CA GLU A 697 30.84 -2.83 10.54
C GLU A 697 32.03 -3.53 9.85
N ARG A 698 32.23 -3.25 8.57
CA ARG A 698 33.24 -3.91 7.73
C ARG A 698 34.30 -2.96 7.19
N ARG A 699 34.13 -1.64 7.36
CA ARG A 699 35.03 -0.62 6.80
C ARG A 699 36.22 -0.32 7.69
N LEU A 700 36.16 -0.67 8.98
CA LEU A 700 37.23 -0.48 9.94
C LEU A 700 38.08 -1.76 10.03
N GLU A 701 39.34 -1.68 9.58
CA GLU A 701 40.27 -2.83 9.63
C GLU A 701 40.60 -3.29 11.06
N SER A 702 40.42 -2.42 12.06
CA SER A 702 40.61 -2.76 13.48
C SER A 702 39.49 -3.60 14.08
N LEU A 703 38.40 -3.85 13.33
CA LEU A 703 37.25 -4.62 13.79
C LEU A 703 37.12 -5.91 12.97
N SER A 704 36.83 -7.00 13.68
CA SER A 704 36.63 -8.33 13.13
C SER A 704 35.29 -8.43 12.41
N GLN A 705 35.32 -9.08 11.26
CA GLN A 705 34.14 -9.33 10.44
C GLN A 705 33.48 -10.63 10.89
N LEU A 706 32.60 -10.53 11.88
CA LEU A 706 31.86 -11.68 12.38
C LEU A 706 30.66 -12.02 11.51
N ASN A 707 30.25 -13.28 11.58
CA ASN A 707 28.96 -13.72 11.11
C ASN A 707 27.95 -13.48 12.23
N CYS A 708 26.90 -12.71 11.95
CA CYS A 708 25.89 -12.36 12.94
C CYS A 708 24.51 -12.54 12.34
N GLU A 709 23.62 -13.16 13.10
CA GLU A 709 22.24 -13.44 12.74
C GLU A 709 21.29 -12.74 13.71
N TYR A 710 20.18 -12.23 13.18
CA TYR A 710 19.10 -11.67 13.98
C TYR A 710 18.05 -12.76 14.24
N LYS A 711 17.72 -13.00 15.52
CA LYS A 711 16.75 -14.01 15.97
C LYS A 711 15.73 -13.39 16.92
N MET A 712 14.49 -13.89 16.89
CA MET A 712 13.52 -13.64 17.96
C MET A 712 13.46 -14.86 18.87
N VAL A 713 13.75 -14.66 20.16
CA VAL A 713 13.74 -15.72 21.18
C VAL A 713 12.78 -15.27 22.28
N ASN A 714 11.69 -16.00 22.51
CA ASN A 714 10.68 -15.67 23.53
C ASN A 714 10.23 -14.19 23.48
N GLU A 715 9.82 -13.71 22.30
CA GLU A 715 9.40 -12.31 22.04
C GLU A 715 10.50 -11.25 22.19
N SER A 716 11.71 -11.64 22.57
CA SER A 716 12.87 -10.75 22.70
C SER A 716 13.71 -10.76 21.42
N ARG A 717 14.10 -9.57 20.96
CA ARG A 717 14.92 -9.39 19.75
C ARG A 717 16.40 -9.54 20.10
N VAL A 718 17.08 -10.54 19.55
CA VAL A 718 18.48 -10.84 19.88
C VAL A 718 19.31 -10.91 18.60
N VAL A 719 20.46 -10.24 18.58
CA VAL A 719 21.50 -10.44 17.57
C VAL A 719 22.53 -11.39 18.14
N VAL A 720 22.76 -12.50 17.45
CA VAL A 720 23.71 -13.55 17.82
C VAL A 720 24.89 -13.51 16.86
N CYS A 721 26.11 -13.38 17.37
CA CYS A 721 27.34 -13.33 16.58
C CYS A 721 28.29 -14.47 16.95
N ASP A 722 28.83 -15.16 15.95
CA ASP A 722 29.77 -16.27 16.16
C ASP A 722 31.16 -15.72 16.55
N LEU A 723 31.66 -16.08 17.75
CA LEU A 723 32.98 -15.67 18.24
C LEU A 723 34.06 -16.75 18.03
N GLY A 724 33.67 -18.01 17.85
CA GLY A 724 34.59 -19.10 17.52
C GLY A 724 34.11 -20.46 18.02
N ASN A 725 34.59 -21.53 17.39
CA ASN A 725 34.28 -22.91 17.78
C ASN A 725 35.51 -23.84 17.59
N PRO A 726 36.35 -24.02 18.62
CA PRO A 726 36.34 -23.27 19.88
C PRO A 726 36.91 -21.86 19.74
N MET A 727 36.48 -20.92 20.60
CA MET A 727 37.24 -19.70 20.87
C MET A 727 38.45 -20.08 21.73
N VAL A 728 39.62 -20.13 21.10
CA VAL A 728 40.86 -20.63 21.73
C VAL A 728 41.32 -19.74 22.89
N ALA A 729 42.13 -20.32 23.78
CA ALA A 729 42.76 -19.62 24.89
C ALA A 729 43.56 -18.40 24.42
N GLY A 730 43.39 -17.26 25.08
CA GLY A 730 44.07 -16.00 24.77
C GLY A 730 43.49 -15.22 23.58
N THR A 731 42.34 -15.64 23.01
CA THR A 731 41.69 -14.90 21.91
C THR A 731 41.15 -13.57 22.40
N GLU A 732 41.50 -12.48 21.71
CA GLU A 732 40.91 -11.15 21.88
C GLU A 732 40.36 -10.67 20.54
N LEU A 733 39.06 -10.34 20.51
CA LEU A 733 38.33 -10.00 19.30
C LEU A 733 37.45 -8.77 19.53
N SER A 734 37.48 -7.81 18.59
CA SER A 734 36.64 -6.61 18.65
C SER A 734 35.71 -6.53 17.45
N VAL A 735 34.42 -6.26 17.67
CA VAL A 735 33.38 -6.18 16.64
C VAL A 735 32.57 -4.89 16.76
N GLY A 736 32.17 -4.33 15.62
CA GLY A 736 31.27 -3.19 15.54
C GLY A 736 29.88 -3.61 15.06
N LEU A 737 28.83 -3.39 15.84
CA LEU A 737 27.44 -3.66 15.45
C LEU A 737 26.69 -2.35 15.22
N ARG A 738 26.00 -2.22 14.08
CA ARG A 738 25.24 -1.01 13.72
C ARG A 738 23.74 -1.21 13.84
N PHE A 739 23.06 -0.20 14.37
CA PHE A 739 21.61 -0.18 14.59
C PHE A 739 20.98 1.12 14.08
N SER A 740 19.74 1.05 13.60
CA SER A 740 18.89 2.21 13.31
C SER A 740 17.81 2.31 14.38
N VAL A 741 17.57 3.50 14.93
CA VAL A 741 16.57 3.73 15.98
C VAL A 741 15.58 4.80 15.52
N GLN A 742 14.39 4.38 15.12
CA GLN A 742 13.41 5.26 14.45
C GLN A 742 12.13 5.47 15.28
N ARG A 743 11.69 4.47 16.04
CA ARG A 743 10.41 4.46 16.77
C ARG A 743 10.53 5.10 18.17
N LEU A 744 10.80 6.41 18.21
CA LEU A 744 11.08 7.12 19.48
C LEU A 744 9.91 7.93 20.05
N ALA A 745 8.76 7.99 19.37
CA ALA A 745 7.65 8.86 19.78
C ALA A 745 6.97 8.40 21.09
N ASP A 746 6.83 7.08 21.27
CA ASP A 746 6.17 6.45 22.42
C ASP A 746 7.17 5.81 23.40
N ALA A 747 8.47 5.95 23.13
CA ALA A 747 9.54 5.40 23.95
C ALA A 747 9.72 6.15 25.28
N GLY A 748 10.20 5.45 26.30
CA GLY A 748 10.58 6.06 27.58
C GLY A 748 11.76 7.05 27.46
N PRO A 749 12.20 7.71 28.54
CA PRO A 749 13.30 8.69 28.49
C PRO A 749 14.66 8.08 28.14
N LYS A 750 14.80 6.75 28.23
CA LYS A 750 16.02 6.01 27.95
C LYS A 750 15.69 4.67 27.31
N ILE A 751 16.59 4.20 26.44
CA ILE A 751 16.61 2.82 25.93
C ILE A 751 17.97 2.19 26.24
N SER A 752 18.02 0.86 26.30
CA SER A 752 19.23 0.13 26.64
C SER A 752 19.49 -1.06 25.72
N PHE A 753 20.76 -1.31 25.44
CA PHE A 753 21.25 -2.56 24.86
C PHE A 753 21.88 -3.42 25.96
N GLU A 754 21.59 -4.72 25.99
CA GLU A 754 22.21 -5.68 26.91
C GLU A 754 23.01 -6.73 26.14
N LEU A 755 24.23 -7.03 26.61
CA LEU A 755 25.17 -7.92 25.92
C LEU A 755 25.75 -8.97 26.87
N GLN A 756 25.88 -10.21 26.40
CA GLN A 756 26.52 -11.32 27.11
C GLN A 756 27.10 -12.35 26.12
N ILE A 757 28.23 -12.98 26.48
CA ILE A 757 28.80 -14.11 25.73
C ILE A 757 28.33 -15.43 26.36
N HIS A 758 27.98 -16.41 25.53
CA HIS A 758 27.60 -17.77 25.89
C HIS A 758 28.51 -18.80 25.19
N SER A 759 28.80 -19.92 25.85
CA SER A 759 29.46 -21.11 25.28
C SER A 759 28.73 -22.39 25.72
N SER A 760 29.00 -23.51 25.03
CA SER A 760 28.40 -24.82 25.35
C SER A 760 29.20 -25.64 26.38
N ASN A 761 30.26 -25.06 26.96
CA ASN A 761 31.02 -25.68 28.04
C ASN A 761 30.14 -25.91 29.28
N LYS A 762 30.42 -26.98 30.03
CA LYS A 762 29.67 -27.30 31.25
C LYS A 762 29.95 -26.31 32.39
N ASP A 763 31.20 -25.88 32.51
CA ASP A 763 31.69 -25.02 33.57
C ASP A 763 32.11 -23.66 33.00
N ASN A 764 31.84 -22.58 33.76
CA ASN A 764 32.11 -21.18 33.40
C ASN A 764 31.65 -20.74 31.99
N SER A 765 30.47 -21.18 31.56
CA SER A 765 29.98 -21.05 30.18
C SER A 765 29.56 -19.64 29.74
N ASN A 766 29.58 -18.64 30.62
CA ASN A 766 29.02 -17.31 30.34
C ASN A 766 29.96 -16.19 30.80
N SER A 767 29.97 -15.06 30.08
CA SER A 767 30.71 -13.86 30.50
C SER A 767 29.93 -12.98 31.48
N ASN A 768 30.58 -11.89 31.93
CA ASN A 768 29.90 -10.75 32.55
C ASN A 768 28.87 -10.11 31.59
N ARG A 769 27.82 -9.51 32.16
CA ARG A 769 26.80 -8.74 31.41
C ARG A 769 27.22 -7.28 31.27
N VAL A 770 26.92 -6.69 30.12
CA VAL A 770 27.15 -5.26 29.85
C VAL A 770 25.86 -4.60 29.39
N THR A 771 25.51 -3.46 29.99
CA THR A 771 24.32 -2.68 29.63
C THR A 771 24.73 -1.28 29.17
N LEU A 772 24.25 -0.85 28.00
CA LEU A 772 24.56 0.43 27.37
C LEU A 772 23.29 1.28 27.25
N ASN A 773 23.27 2.48 27.85
CA ASN A 773 22.08 3.32 27.95
C ASN A 773 22.14 4.57 27.04
N LEU A 774 21.08 4.81 26.26
CA LEU A 774 20.90 5.99 25.42
C LEU A 774 19.76 6.85 25.95
N SER A 775 19.95 8.16 25.95
CA SER A 775 18.91 9.13 26.33
C SER A 775 18.19 9.69 25.11
N ILE A 776 16.88 9.97 25.24
CA ILE A 776 16.05 10.46 24.13
C ILE A 776 15.72 11.94 24.35
N VAL A 777 15.86 12.76 23.31
CA VAL A 777 15.62 14.21 23.34
C VAL A 777 14.76 14.69 22.16
N ALA A 778 13.89 15.67 22.40
CA ALA A 778 13.12 16.35 21.35
C ALA A 778 13.82 17.66 20.92
N LYS A 779 13.95 17.90 19.60
CA LYS A 779 14.53 19.13 19.02
C LYS A 779 13.68 19.63 17.84
N ALA A 780 12.87 20.66 18.09
CA ALA A 780 12.06 21.32 17.06
C ALA A 780 12.79 22.56 16.50
N LYS A 781 12.80 22.73 15.18
CA LYS A 781 13.40 23.90 14.51
C LYS A 781 12.45 24.42 13.44
N LEU A 782 11.88 25.60 13.66
CA LEU A 782 10.94 26.22 12.73
C LEU A 782 11.59 27.38 11.98
N ASP A 783 11.21 27.55 10.72
CA ASP A 783 11.60 28.65 9.84
C ASP A 783 10.36 29.50 9.52
N LEU A 784 10.48 30.83 9.63
CA LEU A 784 9.40 31.77 9.35
C LEU A 784 9.78 32.63 8.15
N ARG A 785 9.03 32.46 7.06
CA ARG A 785 9.23 33.15 5.79
C ARG A 785 8.06 34.08 5.48
N GLY A 786 8.31 35.09 4.68
CA GLY A 786 7.23 35.92 4.14
C GLY A 786 7.63 36.68 2.89
N VAL A 787 6.62 37.14 2.15
CA VAL A 787 6.79 37.92 0.92
C VAL A 787 5.60 38.87 0.72
N SER A 788 5.85 40.01 0.08
CA SER A 788 4.79 40.91 -0.42
C SER A 788 4.66 40.80 -1.94
N HIS A 789 3.42 40.71 -2.42
CA HIS A 789 3.07 40.68 -3.84
C HIS A 789 2.02 41.77 -4.17
N PRO A 790 2.35 42.79 -4.98
CA PRO A 790 3.68 43.08 -5.50
C PRO A 790 4.62 43.62 -4.40
N SER A 791 5.93 43.40 -4.54
CA SER A 791 6.94 43.91 -3.58
C SER A 791 7.10 45.43 -3.61
N GLN A 792 6.71 46.05 -4.72
CA GLN A 792 6.68 47.50 -4.89
C GLN A 792 5.44 47.96 -5.68
N VAL A 793 4.95 49.17 -5.38
CA VAL A 793 3.83 49.82 -6.05
C VAL A 793 4.30 51.21 -6.52
N VAL A 794 4.08 51.53 -7.79
CA VAL A 794 4.45 52.84 -8.38
C VAL A 794 3.20 53.69 -8.58
N LEU A 795 3.20 54.92 -8.07
CA LEU A 795 2.13 55.90 -8.18
C LEU A 795 2.58 57.10 -9.04
N PRO A 796 1.69 57.77 -9.80
CA PRO A 796 0.30 57.41 -10.07
C PRO A 796 0.18 56.31 -11.13
N PHE A 797 -0.84 55.46 -11.03
CA PHE A 797 -1.13 54.45 -12.07
C PHE A 797 -2.24 54.94 -13.01
N PRO A 798 -2.26 54.49 -14.28
CA PRO A 798 -3.14 55.06 -15.31
C PRO A 798 -4.63 54.82 -15.02
N ARG A 799 -5.48 55.83 -15.29
CA ARG A 799 -6.96 55.75 -15.24
C ARG A 799 -7.60 55.58 -13.87
N TRP A 800 -6.90 55.93 -12.79
CA TRP A 800 -7.48 55.95 -11.44
C TRP A 800 -7.81 57.38 -10.99
N GLU A 801 -9.02 57.58 -10.47
CA GLU A 801 -9.49 58.84 -9.92
C GLU A 801 -10.02 58.63 -8.50
N PRO A 802 -9.74 59.54 -7.56
CA PRO A 802 -10.18 59.40 -6.17
C PRO A 802 -11.71 59.51 -6.07
N LYS A 803 -12.34 58.52 -5.45
CA LYS A 803 -13.78 58.53 -5.14
C LYS A 803 -14.03 58.85 -3.66
N GLU A 804 -14.96 59.77 -3.37
CA GLU A 804 -15.29 60.16 -1.98
C GLU A 804 -15.90 59.01 -1.15
N LYS A 805 -16.63 58.10 -1.80
CA LYS A 805 -17.18 56.88 -1.18
C LYS A 805 -16.87 55.66 -2.05
N PRO A 806 -15.76 54.94 -1.79
CA PRO A 806 -15.43 53.74 -2.55
C PRO A 806 -16.47 52.65 -2.26
N VAL A 807 -16.92 51.94 -3.31
CA VAL A 807 -17.88 50.82 -3.20
C VAL A 807 -17.22 49.51 -3.62
N LYS A 808 -16.30 49.57 -4.58
CA LYS A 808 -15.52 48.43 -5.07
C LYS A 808 -14.08 48.49 -4.57
N GLU A 809 -13.42 47.35 -4.46
CA GLU A 809 -12.01 47.28 -4.04
C GLU A 809 -11.05 48.06 -4.97
N ASP A 810 -11.34 48.16 -6.27
CA ASP A 810 -10.54 48.91 -7.24
C ASP A 810 -10.69 50.44 -7.09
N ASP A 811 -11.74 50.91 -6.43
CA ASP A 811 -11.94 52.34 -6.14
C ASP A 811 -10.91 52.86 -5.11
N VAL A 812 -10.32 51.95 -4.32
CA VAL A 812 -9.37 52.28 -3.25
C VAL A 812 -7.93 52.35 -3.75
N GLY A 813 -7.53 51.38 -4.57
CA GLY A 813 -6.16 51.28 -5.08
C GLY A 813 -5.73 49.87 -5.45
N PRO A 814 -4.44 49.66 -5.76
CA PRO A 814 -3.92 48.37 -6.19
C PRO A 814 -3.95 47.34 -5.05
N GLN A 815 -4.11 46.07 -5.43
CA GLN A 815 -4.03 44.94 -4.51
C GLN A 815 -2.60 44.74 -4.02
N VAL A 816 -2.44 44.52 -2.73
CA VAL A 816 -1.20 44.13 -2.08
C VAL A 816 -1.49 42.91 -1.20
N THR A 817 -0.77 41.83 -1.41
CA THR A 817 -0.95 40.57 -0.67
C THR A 817 0.34 40.24 0.05
N HIS A 818 0.28 40.08 1.37
CA HIS A 818 1.42 39.54 2.13
C HIS A 818 1.15 38.07 2.44
N ILE A 819 2.15 37.23 2.19
CA ILE A 819 2.09 35.79 2.43
C ILE A 819 3.12 35.46 3.50
N TYR A 820 2.72 34.73 4.54
CA TYR A 820 3.58 34.26 5.63
C TYR A 820 3.54 32.75 5.69
N GLU A 821 4.69 32.10 5.76
CA GLU A 821 4.84 30.65 5.86
C GLU A 821 5.63 30.30 7.12
N LEU A 822 5.04 29.49 8.00
CA LEU A 822 5.72 28.86 9.12
C LEU A 822 6.01 27.38 8.77
N HIS A 823 7.28 27.04 8.64
CA HIS A 823 7.74 25.74 8.16
C HIS A 823 8.51 24.99 9.26
N ASN A 824 8.19 23.72 9.51
CA ASN A 824 8.97 22.89 10.42
C ASN A 824 10.15 22.22 9.70
N ALA A 825 11.33 22.83 9.81
CA ALA A 825 12.58 22.30 9.26
C ALA A 825 13.29 21.30 10.19
N GLY A 826 12.81 21.13 11.43
CA GLY A 826 13.40 20.27 12.44
C GLY A 826 12.95 18.81 12.32
N PRO A 827 13.70 17.87 12.93
CA PRO A 827 13.32 16.47 12.95
C PRO A 827 12.07 16.21 13.81
N SER A 828 11.93 16.93 14.94
CA SER A 828 10.80 16.74 15.86
C SER A 828 9.59 17.58 15.46
N SER A 829 8.40 17.02 15.66
CA SER A 829 7.11 17.65 15.37
C SER A 829 6.69 18.58 16.50
N ILE A 830 5.84 19.56 16.18
CA ILE A 830 5.19 20.41 17.19
C ILE A 830 3.69 20.12 17.23
N ARG A 831 3.07 20.31 18.39
CA ARG A 831 1.62 20.13 18.58
C ARG A 831 0.88 21.43 18.36
N GLU A 832 1.43 22.53 18.85
CA GLU A 832 0.78 23.83 18.82
C GLU A 832 1.81 24.97 18.79
N ALA A 833 1.52 26.00 18.01
CA ALA A 833 2.27 27.26 17.99
C ALA A 833 1.34 28.47 17.78
N GLU A 834 1.72 29.60 18.34
CA GLU A 834 1.04 30.88 18.11
C GLU A 834 1.81 31.70 17.08
N LEU A 835 1.11 32.22 16.07
CA LEU A 835 1.63 33.12 15.05
C LEU A 835 0.91 34.48 15.15
N GLN A 836 1.66 35.56 15.31
CA GLN A 836 1.12 36.92 15.46
C GLN A 836 1.58 37.81 14.31
N VAL A 837 0.64 38.39 13.57
CA VAL A 837 0.90 39.36 12.50
C VAL A 837 0.40 40.74 12.91
N GLY A 838 1.32 41.71 12.91
CA GLY A 838 1.04 43.14 13.02
C GLY A 838 0.90 43.75 11.62
N TRP A 839 -0.31 44.21 11.31
CA TRP A 839 -0.67 44.72 9.99
C TRP A 839 -0.76 46.26 9.94
N PRO A 840 0.01 46.96 9.08
CA PRO A 840 0.11 48.41 9.05
C PRO A 840 -1.16 49.08 8.48
N SER A 841 -2.16 49.27 9.33
CA SER A 841 -3.51 49.66 8.90
C SER A 841 -3.72 51.16 8.76
N ARG A 842 -3.27 51.98 9.73
CA ARG A 842 -3.58 53.41 9.79
C ARG A 842 -2.42 54.24 10.33
N PHE A 843 -2.30 55.47 9.83
CA PHE A 843 -1.36 56.47 10.34
C PHE A 843 -2.05 57.83 10.45
N ARG A 844 -2.20 58.35 11.68
CA ARG A 844 -2.89 59.63 11.98
C ARG A 844 -4.32 59.68 11.38
N ASP A 845 -5.12 58.65 11.66
CA ASP A 845 -6.51 58.46 11.18
C ASP A 845 -6.71 58.27 9.67
N GLU A 846 -5.64 58.25 8.87
CA GLU A 846 -5.67 57.89 7.44
C GLU A 846 -5.34 56.40 7.24
N ASN A 847 -6.03 55.74 6.30
CA ASN A 847 -5.79 54.33 5.96
C ASN A 847 -4.48 54.17 5.16
N LEU A 848 -3.73 53.09 5.40
CA LEU A 848 -2.54 52.70 4.64
C LEU A 848 -2.83 51.43 3.84
N LEU A 849 -2.54 50.25 4.41
CA LEU A 849 -2.96 48.97 3.83
C LEU A 849 -4.31 48.56 4.42
N TYR A 850 -5.35 48.66 3.59
CA TYR A 850 -6.70 48.27 3.97
C TYR A 850 -6.88 46.75 3.83
N ALA A 851 -6.95 46.04 4.96
CA ALA A 851 -7.10 44.59 4.99
C ALA A 851 -8.53 44.18 4.58
N MET A 852 -8.62 43.33 3.55
CA MET A 852 -9.87 42.86 2.96
C MET A 852 -10.29 41.52 3.56
N GLU A 853 -9.41 40.51 3.44
CA GLU A 853 -9.66 39.14 3.88
C GLU A 853 -8.35 38.44 4.26
N ILE A 854 -8.47 37.35 5.02
CA ILE A 854 -7.37 36.46 5.37
C ILE A 854 -7.69 35.08 4.82
N GLN A 855 -6.75 34.51 4.07
CA GLN A 855 -6.81 33.15 3.58
C GLN A 855 -5.74 32.31 4.28
N THR A 856 -6.08 31.10 4.70
CA THR A 856 -5.20 30.19 5.43
C THR A 856 -5.02 28.89 4.65
N ASP A 857 -3.82 28.33 4.70
CA ASP A 857 -3.48 27.03 4.09
C ASP A 857 -2.65 26.21 5.08
N GLY A 858 -2.98 24.94 5.26
CA GLY A 858 -2.48 24.09 6.36
C GLY A 858 -3.25 24.20 7.68
N PRO A 859 -2.75 23.58 8.78
CA PRO A 859 -3.46 23.46 10.05
C PRO A 859 -3.38 24.76 10.87
N ILE A 860 -4.03 25.83 10.42
CA ILE A 860 -3.94 27.16 11.04
C ILE A 860 -5.29 27.87 11.06
N SER A 861 -5.62 28.51 12.19
CA SER A 861 -6.84 29.30 12.36
C SER A 861 -6.52 30.69 12.89
N CYS A 862 -6.99 31.73 12.19
CA CYS A 862 -6.67 33.12 12.50
C CYS A 862 -7.88 33.91 13.04
N ARG A 863 -7.62 34.82 13.97
CA ARG A 863 -8.58 35.78 14.55
C ARG A 863 -7.99 37.17 14.51
N THR A 864 -8.85 38.18 14.33
CA THR A 864 -8.44 39.59 14.29
C THR A 864 -9.06 40.35 15.46
N ASN A 865 -8.36 41.39 15.93
CA ASN A 865 -8.88 42.25 17.01
C ASN A 865 -9.94 43.26 16.54
N THR A 866 -9.96 43.59 15.25
CA THR A 866 -10.99 44.43 14.62
C THR A 866 -11.55 43.72 13.38
N SER A 867 -12.74 44.14 12.93
CA SER A 867 -13.39 43.59 11.75
C SER A 867 -12.57 43.88 10.48
N LEU A 868 -12.31 42.83 9.69
CA LEU A 868 -11.79 42.98 8.32
C LEU A 868 -12.83 43.66 7.44
N ASN A 869 -12.38 44.43 6.45
CA ASN A 869 -13.23 45.18 5.52
C ASN A 869 -14.40 45.97 6.20
N PRO A 870 -14.13 46.89 7.15
CA PRO A 870 -15.18 47.64 7.87
C PRO A 870 -16.10 48.50 6.98
N LEU A 871 -15.66 48.85 5.76
CA LEU A 871 -16.46 49.62 4.79
C LEU A 871 -17.36 48.74 3.90
N GLY A 872 -17.31 47.42 4.03
CA GLY A 872 -18.14 46.51 3.24
C GLY A 872 -17.89 46.58 1.73
N LEU A 873 -16.65 46.83 1.31
CA LEU A 873 -16.29 46.92 -0.11
C LEU A 873 -16.53 45.59 -0.82
N GLN A 874 -17.10 45.64 -2.03
CA GLN A 874 -17.35 44.44 -2.84
C GLN A 874 -16.03 43.83 -3.32
N ILE A 875 -15.83 42.54 -3.03
CA ILE A 875 -14.65 41.77 -3.43
C ILE A 875 -14.87 41.24 -4.85
N SER A 876 -13.96 41.53 -5.78
CA SER A 876 -14.03 41.00 -7.15
C SER A 876 -13.45 39.58 -7.17
N ALA A 877 -14.23 38.60 -7.62
CA ALA A 877 -13.76 37.24 -7.86
C ALA A 877 -12.97 37.18 -9.17
N LEU A 878 -11.66 37.37 -9.10
CA LEU A 878 -10.73 37.10 -10.21
C LEU A 878 -9.61 36.20 -9.70
N GLN A 879 -9.45 35.06 -10.39
CA GLN A 879 -8.49 33.99 -10.13
C GLN A 879 -7.06 34.49 -9.97
N ASP A 880 -6.32 33.84 -9.08
CA ASP A 880 -4.87 34.02 -8.89
C ASP A 880 -4.15 34.08 -10.24
N THR A 881 -3.30 35.09 -10.43
CA THR A 881 -2.53 35.25 -11.66
C THR A 881 -1.57 34.06 -11.85
N PRO A 882 -1.28 33.64 -13.11
CA PRO A 882 -0.36 32.53 -13.42
C PRO A 882 1.03 32.68 -12.80
N GLU A 883 1.47 33.91 -12.51
CA GLU A 883 2.74 34.24 -11.85
C GLU A 883 2.74 33.87 -10.35
N LEU A 884 1.60 34.01 -9.66
CA LEU A 884 1.41 33.60 -8.26
C LEU A 884 1.35 32.06 -8.15
N LEU A 885 0.67 31.41 -9.09
CA LEU A 885 0.62 29.95 -9.23
C LEU A 885 1.99 29.35 -9.61
N GLY A 886 2.80 30.07 -10.40
CA GLY A 886 4.18 29.69 -10.74
C GLY A 886 5.15 29.79 -9.56
N PHE A 887 4.95 30.76 -8.67
CA PHE A 887 5.74 30.88 -7.43
C PHE A 887 5.42 29.74 -6.45
N LEU A 888 4.14 29.39 -6.28
CA LEU A 888 3.69 28.31 -5.41
C LEU A 888 4.17 26.92 -5.88
N LYS A 889 4.34 26.70 -7.19
CA LYS A 889 4.84 25.43 -7.76
C LYS A 889 6.37 25.25 -7.72
N ASN A 890 7.15 26.31 -7.62
CA ASN A 890 8.63 26.24 -7.70
C ASN A 890 9.34 26.15 -6.33
N ILE A 891 8.59 26.07 -5.22
CA ILE A 891 9.16 25.96 -3.86
C ILE A 891 9.37 24.49 -3.44
N SER A 892 8.78 23.54 -4.16
CA SER A 892 8.94 22.09 -3.87
C SER A 892 10.12 21.42 -4.58
N THR A 893 11.01 22.17 -5.25
CA THR A 893 12.22 21.61 -5.87
C THR A 893 13.47 22.37 -5.42
N HIS A 894 14.33 21.69 -4.66
CA HIS A 894 15.68 22.15 -4.34
C HIS A 894 16.45 22.51 -5.62
N SER A 895 16.57 23.80 -5.94
CA SER A 895 17.62 24.28 -6.83
C SER A 895 18.55 25.19 -6.03
N GLN A 896 19.77 24.71 -5.78
CA GLN A 896 20.86 25.57 -5.36
C GLN A 896 21.20 26.51 -6.51
N ARG A 897 20.69 27.75 -6.47
CA ARG A 897 21.19 28.83 -7.34
C ARG A 897 22.19 29.68 -6.56
N HIS A 898 23.43 29.63 -7.02
CA HIS A 898 24.50 30.54 -6.61
C HIS A 898 24.04 32.00 -6.71
N LYS A 899 24.14 32.73 -5.60
CA LYS A 899 23.93 34.18 -5.54
C LYS A 899 24.98 34.89 -6.41
N ARG A 900 24.57 35.49 -7.52
CA ARG A 900 25.26 36.70 -8.01
C ARG A 900 24.85 37.85 -7.11
N ALA A 901 25.84 38.51 -6.51
CA ALA A 901 25.64 39.74 -5.75
C ALA A 901 25.00 40.79 -6.68
N VAL A 902 23.72 41.08 -6.44
CA VAL A 902 23.04 42.20 -7.08
C VAL A 902 23.43 43.46 -6.31
N SER A 903 24.02 44.36 -7.07
CA SER A 903 24.46 45.70 -6.72
C SER A 903 23.43 46.43 -5.85
N ARG A 904 23.94 47.07 -4.79
CA ARG A 904 23.24 48.07 -3.95
C ARG A 904 22.27 48.92 -4.79
N ALA A 905 20.99 48.86 -4.46
CA ALA A 905 20.02 49.88 -4.87
C ALA A 905 20.40 51.24 -4.24
N PRO A 906 20.06 52.38 -4.89
CA PRO A 906 20.43 53.70 -4.39
C PRO A 906 19.73 53.98 -3.06
N THR A 907 20.47 54.54 -2.10
CA THR A 907 19.96 55.03 -0.82
C THR A 907 19.04 56.23 -1.03
N TYR A 908 17.74 55.99 -1.17
CA TYR A 908 16.72 56.99 -0.89
C TYR A 908 16.47 57.01 0.64
N SER A 909 16.23 58.18 1.24
CA SER A 909 15.87 58.24 2.67
C SER A 909 14.39 57.85 2.82
N ASP A 910 14.13 56.55 2.80
CA ASP A 910 12.76 56.03 2.81
C ASP A 910 12.13 56.15 4.20
N LYS A 911 10.90 56.67 4.27
CA LYS A 911 10.13 56.70 5.54
C LYS A 911 9.50 55.32 5.76
N THR A 912 10.03 54.57 6.72
CA THR A 912 9.50 53.25 7.12
C THR A 912 8.32 53.40 8.07
N LEU A 913 7.18 52.84 7.69
CA LEU A 913 5.96 52.78 8.50
C LEU A 913 5.73 51.33 8.93
N ASN A 914 5.85 51.08 10.23
CA ASN A 914 5.71 49.76 10.87
C ASN A 914 4.84 49.87 12.13
N CYS A 915 4.50 48.73 12.73
CA CYS A 915 3.62 48.67 13.90
C CYS A 915 4.16 49.28 15.20
N THR A 916 5.39 49.78 15.23
CA THR A 916 5.90 50.56 16.37
C THR A 916 5.51 52.03 16.27
N ASN A 917 5.32 52.55 15.05
CA ASN A 917 5.15 53.98 14.79
C ASN A 917 3.74 54.34 14.26
N ILE A 918 2.90 53.35 13.96
CA ILE A 918 1.56 53.52 13.37
C ILE A 918 0.53 52.59 14.08
N SER A 919 -0.76 52.81 13.81
CA SER A 919 -1.82 51.93 14.32
C SER A 919 -1.93 50.65 13.49
N CYS A 920 -1.70 49.50 14.14
CA CYS A 920 -1.77 48.20 13.50
C CYS A 920 -3.01 47.38 13.87
N LEU A 921 -3.53 46.69 12.85
CA LEU A 921 -4.45 45.57 13.01
C LEU A 921 -3.63 44.37 13.50
N LYS A 922 -4.10 43.70 14.56
CA LYS A 922 -3.42 42.50 15.09
C LYS A 922 -4.19 41.26 14.64
N ILE A 923 -3.48 40.37 13.96
CA ILE A 923 -3.96 39.07 13.53
C ILE A 923 -3.25 38.03 14.40
N MET A 924 -4.01 37.22 15.12
CA MET A 924 -3.51 36.13 15.95
C MET A 924 -3.95 34.81 15.34
N CYS A 925 -3.02 33.94 15.05
CA CYS A 925 -3.28 32.62 14.49
C CYS A 925 -2.77 31.53 15.41
N VAL A 926 -3.59 30.49 15.58
CA VAL A 926 -3.19 29.26 16.27
C VAL A 926 -2.87 28.23 15.20
N VAL A 927 -1.64 27.73 15.24
CA VAL A 927 -1.12 26.68 14.37
C VAL A 927 -1.22 25.36 15.12
N GLY A 928 -1.87 24.37 14.50
CA GLY A 928 -1.98 23.01 15.01
C GLY A 928 -0.70 22.21 14.81
N ARG A 929 -0.84 20.89 14.73
CA ARG A 929 0.30 19.97 14.60
C ARG A 929 1.04 20.22 13.28
N LEU A 930 2.36 20.39 13.37
CA LEU A 930 3.26 20.48 12.20
C LEU A 930 4.37 19.43 12.34
N ASP A 931 4.31 18.41 11.48
CA ASP A 931 5.33 17.37 11.39
C ASP A 931 6.55 17.85 10.55
N ARG A 932 7.62 17.06 10.54
CA ARG A 932 8.86 17.36 9.78
C ARG A 932 8.53 17.65 8.31
N GLY A 933 8.89 18.84 7.83
CA GLY A 933 8.70 19.26 6.44
C GLY A 933 7.35 19.87 6.11
N GLN A 934 6.39 19.91 7.05
CA GLN A 934 5.10 20.58 6.84
C GLN A 934 5.19 22.09 7.09
N SER A 935 4.24 22.82 6.49
CA SER A 935 4.13 24.27 6.63
C SER A 935 2.68 24.70 6.91
N ALA A 936 2.53 25.83 7.60
CA ALA A 936 1.27 26.56 7.71
C ALA A 936 1.42 27.95 7.09
N VAL A 937 0.45 28.39 6.30
CA VAL A 937 0.53 29.62 5.51
C VAL A 937 -0.65 30.56 5.80
N VAL A 938 -0.35 31.84 5.96
CA VAL A 938 -1.34 32.93 6.08
C VAL A 938 -1.16 33.92 4.95
N LYS A 939 -2.21 34.17 4.16
CA LYS A 939 -2.25 35.18 3.12
C LYS A 939 -3.19 36.31 3.55
N VAL A 940 -2.67 37.53 3.66
CA VAL A 940 -3.46 38.72 3.97
C VAL A 940 -3.66 39.51 2.69
N ARG A 941 -4.89 39.49 2.15
CA ARG A 941 -5.27 40.26 0.95
C ARG A 941 -5.67 41.66 1.38
N SER A 942 -5.07 42.67 0.76
CA SER A 942 -5.30 44.08 1.10
C SER A 942 -5.30 44.98 -0.13
N ARG A 943 -5.74 46.23 0.07
CA ARG A 943 -5.69 47.29 -0.94
C ARG A 943 -4.86 48.46 -0.39
N LEU A 944 -3.94 48.98 -1.20
CA LEU A 944 -3.19 50.19 -0.86
C LEU A 944 -4.13 51.40 -0.97
N TRP A 945 -4.27 52.20 0.09
CA TRP A 945 -5.13 53.38 0.10
C TRP A 945 -4.46 54.56 -0.62
N VAL A 946 -4.63 54.63 -1.94
CA VAL A 946 -3.87 55.54 -2.82
C VAL A 946 -4.08 57.01 -2.47
N HIS A 947 -5.28 57.38 -2.05
CA HIS A 947 -5.65 58.75 -1.65
C HIS A 947 -4.69 59.33 -0.59
N THR A 948 -4.27 58.51 0.37
CA THR A 948 -3.36 58.92 1.47
C THR A 948 -1.96 59.26 0.97
N PHE A 949 -1.49 58.57 -0.06
CA PHE A 949 -0.15 58.82 -0.63
C PHE A 949 -0.18 60.00 -1.59
N LEU A 950 -1.26 60.18 -2.37
CA LEU A 950 -1.38 61.29 -3.33
C LEU A 950 -1.44 62.69 -2.72
N GLN A 951 -1.89 62.82 -1.46
CA GLN A 951 -1.97 64.10 -0.75
C GLN A 951 -0.63 64.58 -0.17
N ARG A 952 0.43 63.76 -0.26
CA ARG A 952 1.73 64.01 0.39
C ARG A 952 2.81 64.31 -0.66
N ARG A 953 3.93 64.92 -0.23
CA ARG A 953 5.12 65.10 -1.07
C ARG A 953 5.52 63.74 -1.68
N ASN A 954 6.09 63.76 -2.89
CA ASN A 954 6.52 62.60 -3.67
C ASN A 954 7.70 61.84 -3.03
N ASP A 955 7.59 61.49 -1.76
CA ASP A 955 8.55 60.73 -0.97
C ASP A 955 8.24 59.23 -1.11
N PRO A 956 9.26 58.36 -1.20
CA PRO A 956 9.09 56.91 -1.12
C PRO A 956 8.73 56.45 0.31
N TYR A 957 7.82 55.48 0.42
CA TYR A 957 7.37 54.89 1.70
C TYR A 957 7.58 53.38 1.72
N ILE A 958 7.97 52.82 2.87
CA ILE A 958 8.03 51.36 3.08
C ILE A 958 6.99 50.97 4.12
N LEU A 959 6.02 50.15 3.73
CA LEU A 959 4.94 49.65 4.60
C LEU A 959 5.32 48.26 5.14
N ASN A 960 5.85 48.22 6.37
CA ASN A 960 6.32 47.00 7.02
C ASN A 960 5.25 46.36 7.92
N SER A 961 4.86 45.15 7.56
CA SER A 961 4.14 44.23 8.43
C SER A 961 5.11 43.41 9.28
N THR A 962 4.81 43.19 10.56
CA THR A 962 5.64 42.40 11.47
C THR A 962 4.99 41.05 11.72
N VAL A 963 5.74 39.95 11.69
CA VAL A 963 5.23 38.62 12.02
C VAL A 963 6.16 37.92 13.02
N SER A 964 5.59 37.31 14.04
CA SER A 964 6.32 36.51 15.04
C SER A 964 5.62 35.18 15.27
N PHE A 965 6.38 34.16 15.65
CA PHE A 965 5.83 32.89 16.12
C PHE A 965 6.45 32.46 17.45
N MET A 966 5.70 31.69 18.22
CA MET A 966 6.13 31.04 19.44
C MET A 966 5.50 29.65 19.54
N VAL A 967 6.32 28.60 19.68
CA VAL A 967 5.81 27.25 19.91
C VAL A 967 5.37 27.10 21.36
N THR A 968 4.17 26.58 21.58
CA THR A 968 3.58 26.43 22.92
C THR A 968 3.62 24.98 23.42
N ALA A 969 3.55 23.99 22.52
CA ALA A 969 3.57 22.59 22.90
C ALA A 969 4.17 21.65 21.83
N VAL A 970 4.79 20.56 22.29
CA VAL A 970 5.18 19.40 21.48
C VAL A 970 4.30 18.18 21.82
N PRO A 971 4.15 17.20 20.91
CA PRO A 971 3.26 16.05 21.13
C PRO A 971 3.90 14.94 21.99
N TYR A 972 5.17 15.08 22.38
CA TYR A 972 5.94 14.03 23.06
C TYR A 972 5.85 14.17 24.60
N GLN A 973 5.99 13.04 25.30
CA GLN A 973 6.12 13.04 26.77
C GLN A 973 7.39 13.76 27.22
N ILE A 974 8.46 13.66 26.43
CA ILE A 974 9.74 14.32 26.68
C ILE A 974 9.69 15.74 26.11
N GLN A 975 9.67 16.73 27.00
CA GLN A 975 9.64 18.14 26.63
C GLN A 975 11.04 18.64 26.22
N PRO A 976 11.17 19.45 25.15
CA PRO A 976 12.43 20.09 24.79
C PRO A 976 12.84 21.11 25.85
N GLN A 977 14.14 21.31 26.06
CA GLN A 977 14.64 22.27 27.05
C GLN A 977 14.28 23.73 26.72
N THR A 978 14.13 24.07 25.44
CA THR A 978 13.73 25.39 24.98
C THR A 978 12.76 25.29 23.80
N LEU A 979 11.71 26.10 23.81
CA LEU A 979 10.74 26.17 22.71
C LEU A 979 11.16 27.27 21.72
N PRO A 980 11.11 27.00 20.41
CA PRO A 980 11.56 27.96 19.40
C PRO A 980 10.60 29.15 19.27
N HIS A 981 11.18 30.34 19.10
CA HIS A 981 10.49 31.59 18.82
C HIS A 981 11.33 32.45 17.86
N HIS A 982 10.67 33.22 16.98
CA HIS A 982 11.37 34.12 16.05
C HIS A 982 10.43 35.25 15.59
N THR A 983 11.00 36.38 15.14
CA THR A 983 10.26 37.54 14.61
C THR A 983 10.92 38.07 13.33
N THR A 984 10.13 38.40 12.33
CA THR A 984 10.58 38.98 11.06
C THR A 984 9.59 40.03 10.53
N SER A 985 9.94 40.78 9.48
CA SER A 985 9.08 41.81 8.90
C SER A 985 9.10 41.81 7.37
N MET A 986 7.93 42.04 6.76
CA MET A 986 7.74 42.08 5.30
C MET A 986 7.24 43.45 4.88
N GLY A 987 7.94 44.06 3.91
CA GLY A 987 7.71 45.42 3.45
C GLY A 987 7.13 45.50 2.04
N THR A 988 6.20 46.42 1.82
CA THR A 988 5.80 46.88 0.49
C THR A 988 6.36 48.27 0.23
N LEU A 989 7.13 48.45 -0.84
CA LEU A 989 7.73 49.74 -1.21
C LEU A 989 6.78 50.54 -2.12
N VAL A 990 6.42 51.76 -1.71
CA VAL A 990 5.59 52.67 -2.51
C VAL A 990 6.48 53.76 -3.11
N LEU A 991 6.56 53.81 -4.44
CA LEU A 991 7.39 54.72 -5.23
C LEU A 991 6.53 55.70 -6.03
N TRP A 992 7.14 56.83 -6.41
CA TRP A 992 6.54 57.80 -7.31
C TRP A 992 7.21 57.77 -8.69
N GLY A 993 6.42 57.57 -9.74
CA GLY A 993 6.87 57.71 -11.12
C GLY A 993 6.96 59.19 -11.51
N THR A 994 8.10 59.62 -12.02
CA THR A 994 8.24 60.96 -12.62
C THR A 994 7.42 61.01 -13.92
N PRO A 995 6.54 62.00 -14.15
CA PRO A 995 5.87 62.15 -15.43
C PRO A 995 6.91 62.46 -16.52
N ASP A 996 6.90 61.70 -17.61
CA ASP A 996 7.69 61.98 -18.81
C ASP A 996 7.27 63.33 -19.39
N VAL A 997 8.01 64.39 -19.06
CA VAL A 997 7.86 65.70 -19.71
C VAL A 997 8.55 65.60 -21.07
N SER A 998 7.85 65.03 -22.06
CA SER A 998 8.30 65.11 -23.45
C SER A 998 8.20 66.56 -23.92
N PHE A 999 9.31 67.29 -23.89
CA PHE A 999 9.40 68.60 -24.54
C PHE A 999 9.19 68.40 -26.05
N ALA A 1000 8.09 68.91 -26.59
CA ALA A 1000 7.89 68.97 -28.04
C ALA A 1000 8.98 69.86 -28.65
N VAL A 1001 9.89 69.27 -29.44
CA VAL A 1001 10.98 69.99 -30.09
C VAL A 1001 10.40 70.97 -31.13
N PRO A 1002 10.70 72.28 -31.05
CA PRO A 1002 10.17 73.26 -32.00
C PRO A 1002 10.58 72.93 -33.44
N LEU A 1003 9.63 73.06 -34.37
CA LEU A 1003 9.77 72.64 -35.78
C LEU A 1003 10.98 73.28 -36.49
N TRP A 1004 11.41 74.47 -36.06
CA TRP A 1004 12.60 75.14 -36.61
C TRP A 1004 13.90 74.37 -36.32
N VAL A 1005 14.00 73.65 -35.20
CA VAL A 1005 15.18 72.82 -34.86
C VAL A 1005 15.25 71.60 -35.77
N ILE A 1006 14.10 71.03 -36.15
CA ILE A 1006 14.01 69.93 -37.11
C ILE A 1006 14.41 70.42 -38.50
N VAL A 1007 13.92 71.58 -38.94
CA VAL A 1007 14.30 72.18 -40.22
C VAL A 1007 15.80 72.52 -40.27
N LEU A 1008 16.35 73.05 -39.17
CA LEU A 1008 17.77 73.36 -39.05
C LEU A 1008 18.63 72.08 -39.14
N ALA A 1009 18.21 71.00 -38.48
CA ALA A 1009 18.90 69.70 -38.52
C ALA A 1009 18.86 69.07 -39.93
N ILE A 1010 17.74 69.21 -40.67
CA ILE A 1010 17.65 68.73 -42.05
C ILE A 1010 18.58 69.52 -42.97
N LEU A 1011 18.63 70.85 -42.84
CA LEU A 1011 19.54 71.70 -43.64
C LEU A 1011 21.01 71.38 -43.35
N LEU A 1012 21.38 71.20 -42.08
CA LEU A 1012 22.73 70.81 -41.68
C LEU A 1012 23.08 69.40 -42.19
N GLY A 1013 22.14 68.46 -42.12
CA GLY A 1013 22.30 67.11 -42.63
C GLY A 1013 22.52 67.07 -44.15
N LEU A 1014 21.73 67.84 -44.92
CA LEU A 1014 21.90 67.95 -46.37
C LEU A 1014 23.23 68.61 -46.75
N LEU A 1015 23.70 69.58 -45.97
CA LEU A 1015 24.98 70.24 -46.21
C LEU A 1015 26.16 69.28 -45.96
N VAL A 1016 26.09 68.48 -44.90
CA VAL A 1016 27.10 67.43 -44.63
C VAL A 1016 27.07 66.34 -45.70
N LEU A 1017 25.87 65.91 -46.13
CA LEU A 1017 25.73 64.93 -47.21
C LEU A 1017 26.31 65.46 -48.53
N ALA A 1018 26.03 66.71 -48.89
CA ALA A 1018 26.60 67.34 -50.08
C ALA A 1018 28.13 67.38 -50.01
N MET A 1019 28.70 67.77 -48.88
CA MET A 1019 30.16 67.77 -48.66
C MET A 1019 30.76 66.35 -48.77
N LEU A 1020 30.10 65.33 -48.22
CA LEU A 1020 30.51 63.93 -48.34
C LEU A 1020 30.44 63.42 -49.77
N THR A 1021 29.37 63.74 -50.52
CA THR A 1021 29.27 63.36 -51.93
C THR A 1021 30.33 64.03 -52.81
N LEU A 1022 30.64 65.31 -52.55
CA LEU A 1022 31.74 66.03 -53.20
C LEU A 1022 33.11 65.42 -52.88
N ALA A 1023 33.33 65.02 -51.62
CA ALA A 1023 34.54 64.33 -51.20
C ALA A 1023 34.66 62.95 -51.87
N MET A 1024 33.60 62.14 -51.87
CA MET A 1024 33.57 60.83 -52.55
C MET A 1024 33.76 60.95 -54.06
N TRP A 1025 33.21 61.98 -54.70
CA TRP A 1025 33.42 62.27 -56.12
C TRP A 1025 34.88 62.68 -56.41
N LYS A 1026 35.48 63.56 -55.59
CA LYS A 1026 36.89 63.95 -55.74
C LYS A 1026 37.88 62.82 -55.45
N CYS A 1027 37.49 61.83 -54.63
CA CYS A 1027 38.28 60.65 -54.32
C CYS A 1027 38.09 59.50 -55.34
N GLY A 1028 37.42 59.73 -56.48
CA GLY A 1028 37.30 58.75 -57.56
C GLY A 1028 36.42 57.54 -57.22
N PHE A 1029 35.59 57.64 -56.18
CA PHE A 1029 34.77 56.51 -55.68
C PHE A 1029 33.69 56.07 -56.67
N PHE A 1030 33.24 56.96 -57.56
CA PHE A 1030 32.15 56.68 -58.52
C PHE A 1030 32.62 56.21 -59.91
N ASP A 1031 33.93 56.09 -60.13
CA ASP A 1031 34.47 55.52 -61.37
C ASP A 1031 34.77 54.02 -61.18
N ARG A 1032 33.83 53.17 -61.59
CA ARG A 1032 34.09 51.74 -61.80
C ARG A 1032 33.80 51.34 -63.25
N ALA A 1033 34.86 50.84 -63.89
CA ALA A 1033 34.80 50.08 -65.12
C ALA A 1033 33.98 48.79 -64.92
N ARG A 1034 32.97 48.59 -65.77
CA ARG A 1034 32.16 47.36 -65.84
C ARG A 1034 32.86 46.33 -66.72
N PRO A 1035 32.92 45.05 -66.33
CA PRO A 1035 33.00 43.94 -67.28
C PRO A 1035 31.58 43.52 -67.73
N PRO A 1036 31.41 43.00 -68.96
CA PRO A 1036 30.10 42.77 -69.58
C PRO A 1036 29.43 41.49 -69.09
N ALA A 1037 28.11 41.48 -69.23
CA ALA A 1037 27.25 40.30 -69.14
C ALA A 1037 27.67 39.26 -70.19
N ASP A 1038 27.50 37.98 -69.85
CA ASP A 1038 26.93 36.97 -70.74
C ASP A 1038 26.62 35.68 -69.94
N ASP A 1039 25.41 35.18 -70.20
CA ASP A 1039 25.03 33.80 -70.46
C ASP A 1039 25.22 32.67 -69.41
N ASP A 1040 24.07 32.07 -69.14
CA ASP A 1040 23.78 30.63 -69.26
C ASP A 1040 24.22 29.61 -68.20
N ILE A 1041 23.21 28.80 -67.86
CA ILE A 1041 23.23 27.34 -67.71
C ILE A 1041 23.79 26.74 -66.40
N SER A 1042 22.85 26.07 -65.74
CA SER A 1042 22.86 24.81 -64.97
C SER A 1042 24.11 24.25 -64.27
N ASP A 1043 23.77 23.55 -63.18
CA ASP A 1043 24.35 22.31 -62.66
C ASP A 1043 25.38 22.33 -61.52
N GLN A 1044 25.03 21.43 -60.58
CA GLN A 1044 25.87 20.57 -59.75
C GLN A 1044 26.43 21.03 -58.39
N GLU A 1045 25.85 20.33 -57.39
CA GLU A 1045 26.51 19.51 -56.37
C GLU A 1045 27.33 20.14 -55.23
N GLN A 1046 26.82 19.83 -54.02
CA GLN A 1046 27.51 19.30 -52.84
C GLN A 1046 29.02 19.56 -52.71
N LEU A 1047 29.41 20.08 -51.54
CA LEU A 1047 30.52 19.50 -50.77
C LEU A 1047 30.43 19.87 -49.29
N THR A 1048 30.36 18.82 -48.48
CA THR A 1048 30.51 18.74 -47.02
C THR A 1048 31.95 19.01 -46.56
N SER A 1049 32.11 19.51 -45.34
CA SER A 1049 32.98 18.96 -44.26
C SER A 1049 33.02 19.97 -43.10
N ASN A 1050 32.45 19.66 -41.92
CA ASN A 1050 33.02 18.90 -40.80
C ASN A 1050 34.49 19.22 -40.49
N GLN A 1051 34.72 19.83 -39.31
CA GLN A 1051 35.69 19.26 -38.37
C GLN A 1051 35.42 19.67 -36.92
N THR A 1052 35.58 18.64 -36.09
CA THR A 1052 35.45 18.42 -34.66
C THR A 1052 36.53 19.09 -33.80
N GLY A 1053 36.32 19.13 -32.48
CA GLY A 1053 37.39 19.33 -31.49
C GLY A 1053 36.90 19.29 -30.04
N ASP A 1054 37.09 18.11 -29.42
CA ASP A 1054 36.92 17.65 -28.03
C ASP A 1054 37.09 18.64 -26.85
N ALA A 1055 36.26 18.46 -25.82
CA ALA A 1055 36.61 18.30 -24.39
C ALA A 1055 35.38 17.87 -23.57
#